data_AF-A0A168J8B7-F1
#
_entry.id   AF-A0A168J8B7-F1
#
_cell.length_a   1.000
_cell.length_b   1.000
_cell.length_c   1.000
_cell.angle_alpha   90.00
_cell.angle_beta   90.00
_cell.angle_gamma   90.00
#
_symmetry.space_group_name_H-M   'P 1'
#
loop_
_entity.id
_entity.type
_entity.pdbx_description
1 polymer ?
#
loop_
_entity_poly.entity_id
_entity_poly.type
_entity_poly.pdbx_seq_one_letter_code
_entity_poly.pdbx_strand_id
1 'polypeptide(L)'
;MSLGSINDLYLSHWDAIAAKLKGHSANQEIDGKSLDLATVIAIARYGTPSHLSEGSISAVVGTAEMLQASIDKGEVVYGVNTGFGGSANTRTNQVQELQSNLLRMLQYGVIAEDRTVTAPESRHDTDLNDIISQSALPLDSPLASTSMPESWVRAAMLIRLNSLASGFSGIKEATIRTLHQILEEGITPLVPVKGSISASGDLSPLSYIAGVVQGKPGLNVWTRSTHGERRLTRADVALAEKDIKPVSLGAKEGLALVNGTAVSCAVGSLALHDAMGQAALSQILTAMTVEALLGTDESFDAFFGEVRPHPGQMEAARNIHGFLSKSSLVQHSDTEEGELRQDRYSVRTASQWIGPVLEDLHLAHQQIGIEMNSVTDNPLIDPARDGKMMHGGNFQARAVTSAMEKTRQSLQTIGRMLFSQCAELINPATNRGLAPNLVAEEPSQSFIWKGTDIMIAALQAELGFLANPVGSHVQTAEMGNQSINSLALISGRYTLEAVETLSQLSAAHLVACCQALDLRAMSCKYLATMAPIFKDMTREAFSEFLLAPETAEVLLSALWAAFQKALDTYTHFDSPKRFAVTFESLQPLVLKHIRTTTEAMQALRAWTEKCSATALDLFQMNREAYYASPDATPYIGSASSRMYNFVRHELGVPFMSNKLISTPREEGGEFTWGEPSHDAQRGATMGGMISKVYESMRTGQLYHHVALSVADVHEYSSAAEKALAANRDEKTQFSYAMTKARELTGWGRGSKSPGSMSGSEKNDAAQAQNLSSSATVVDEALDLSEIEASTGQKIITEDVDMSPDMAWKAQSMGLGNENSQIYSIV
;
A
#
# COMPACT_ATOMS: atom_id res chain seq x y z
N MET A 1 4.12 14.50 20.45
CA MET A 1 5.08 13.67 19.70
C MET A 1 4.62 13.72 18.25
N SER A 2 5.41 14.27 17.33
CA SER A 2 5.08 14.13 15.91
C SER A 2 5.22 12.66 15.56
N LEU A 3 4.17 12.06 14.99
CA LEU A 3 4.31 10.78 14.29
C LEU A 3 5.40 11.03 13.23
N GLY A 4 6.53 10.31 13.31
CA GLY A 4 7.64 10.49 12.34
C GLY A 4 7.18 10.15 10.91
N SER A 5 8.05 10.34 9.92
CA SER A 5 7.72 9.96 8.54
C SER A 5 7.47 8.46 8.42
N ILE A 6 6.40 8.04 7.73
CA ILE A 6 6.15 6.62 7.47
C ILE A 6 7.09 6.08 6.40
N ASN A 7 7.55 6.91 5.46
CA ASN A 7 8.60 6.57 4.50
C ASN A 7 9.88 6.16 5.22
N ASP A 8 10.34 6.94 6.21
CA ASP A 8 11.55 6.61 6.98
C ASP A 8 11.40 5.24 7.66
N LEU A 9 10.23 5.00 8.25
CA LEU A 9 9.88 3.73 8.89
C LEU A 9 9.84 2.58 7.87
N TYR A 10 9.21 2.78 6.72
CA TYR A 10 9.09 1.77 5.67
C TYR A 10 10.43 1.44 5.01
N LEU A 11 11.23 2.45 4.67
CA LEU A 11 12.54 2.30 4.06
C LEU A 11 13.52 1.64 5.03
N SER A 12 13.61 2.11 6.28
CA SER A 12 14.47 1.49 7.28
C SER A 12 14.09 0.03 7.56
N HIS A 13 12.79 -0.28 7.58
CA HIS A 13 12.31 -1.66 7.70
C HIS A 13 12.76 -2.55 6.53
N TRP A 14 12.65 -2.08 5.29
CA TRP A 14 13.09 -2.84 4.11
C TRP A 14 14.60 -2.96 3.99
N ASP A 15 15.35 -1.91 4.31
CA ASP A 15 16.81 -1.94 4.37
C ASP A 15 17.28 -2.95 5.42
N ALA A 16 16.62 -2.97 6.59
CA ALA A 16 16.89 -3.95 7.63
C ALA A 16 16.57 -5.38 7.17
N ILE A 17 15.46 -5.63 6.48
CA ILE A 17 15.17 -6.95 5.87
C ILE A 17 16.28 -7.31 4.87
N ALA A 18 16.61 -6.43 3.93
CA ALA A 18 17.59 -6.69 2.89
C ALA A 18 18.99 -7.00 3.47
N ALA A 19 19.42 -6.24 4.48
CA ALA A 19 20.68 -6.46 5.19
C ALA A 19 20.72 -7.83 5.87
N LYS A 20 19.60 -8.24 6.51
CA LYS A 20 19.46 -9.54 7.18
C LYS A 20 19.48 -10.70 6.18
N LEU A 21 18.77 -10.58 5.06
CA LEU A 21 18.72 -11.62 4.03
C LEU A 21 20.04 -11.80 3.27
N LYS A 22 20.79 -10.71 3.06
CA LYS A 22 22.13 -10.78 2.41
C LYS A 22 23.24 -11.20 3.38
N GLY A 23 22.93 -11.56 4.64
CA GLY A 23 23.91 -11.96 5.65
C GLY A 23 24.86 -10.85 6.10
N HIS A 24 24.48 -9.57 5.91
CA HIS A 24 25.31 -8.43 6.32
C HIS A 24 25.14 -8.08 7.80
N SER A 25 24.04 -8.52 8.43
CA SER A 25 23.89 -8.49 9.88
C SER A 25 24.35 -9.82 10.48
N ALA A 26 25.13 -9.76 11.58
CA ALA A 26 25.40 -10.90 12.43
C ALA A 26 24.12 -11.66 12.80
N ASN A 27 24.24 -12.92 13.27
CA ASN A 27 23.10 -13.69 13.82
C ASN A 27 22.25 -12.78 14.71
N GLN A 28 20.93 -12.76 14.49
CA GLN A 28 20.06 -11.81 15.18
C GLN A 28 20.07 -12.09 16.69
N GLU A 29 20.43 -11.10 17.51
CA GLU A 29 20.42 -11.25 18.96
C GLU A 29 18.99 -11.12 19.51
N ILE A 30 18.59 -12.07 20.34
CA ILE A 30 17.34 -12.06 21.09
C ILE A 30 17.69 -11.68 22.53
N ASP A 31 17.41 -10.44 22.91
CA ASP A 31 17.77 -9.84 24.20
C ASP A 31 16.55 -9.56 25.11
N GLY A 32 15.35 -9.78 24.59
CA GLY A 32 14.08 -9.55 25.29
C GLY A 32 13.57 -8.12 25.29
N LYS A 33 14.15 -7.20 24.49
CA LYS A 33 13.75 -5.79 24.48
C LYS A 33 13.97 -5.04 23.14
N SER A 34 14.78 -5.57 22.21
CA SER A 34 15.13 -4.89 20.97
C SER A 34 14.73 -5.63 19.69
N LEU A 35 13.72 -6.50 19.76
CA LEU A 35 13.19 -7.17 18.58
C LEU A 35 12.49 -6.16 17.66
N ASP A 36 12.90 -6.10 16.40
CA ASP A 36 12.28 -5.24 15.38
C ASP A 36 11.40 -6.06 14.41
N LEU A 37 10.50 -5.37 13.72
CA LEU A 37 9.60 -6.00 12.75
C LEU A 37 10.38 -6.71 11.63
N ALA A 38 11.48 -6.11 11.14
CA ALA A 38 12.32 -6.67 10.09
C ALA A 38 12.90 -8.05 10.47
N THR A 39 13.32 -8.21 11.72
CA THR A 39 13.84 -9.45 12.29
C THR A 39 12.75 -10.52 12.38
N VAL A 40 11.54 -10.14 12.81
CA VAL A 40 10.39 -11.04 12.78
C VAL A 40 10.13 -11.55 11.37
N ILE A 41 10.09 -10.67 10.37
CA ILE A 41 9.88 -11.05 8.97
C ILE A 41 11.01 -11.94 8.44
N ALA A 42 12.28 -11.57 8.69
CA ALA A 42 13.45 -12.32 8.24
C ALA A 42 13.47 -13.76 8.78
N ILE A 43 13.25 -13.94 10.08
CA ILE A 43 13.26 -15.26 10.72
C ILE A 43 12.02 -16.07 10.32
N ALA A 44 10.83 -15.44 10.32
CA ALA A 44 9.57 -16.13 10.12
C ALA A 44 9.35 -16.57 8.66
N ARG A 45 9.64 -15.70 7.69
CA ARG A 45 9.42 -15.98 6.26
C ARG A 45 10.64 -16.57 5.56
N TYR A 46 11.85 -16.14 5.92
CA TYR A 46 13.06 -16.47 5.19
C TYR A 46 14.05 -17.35 5.96
N GLY A 47 13.78 -17.63 7.24
CA GLY A 47 14.57 -18.59 8.02
C GLY A 47 15.98 -18.10 8.38
N THR A 48 16.19 -16.79 8.53
CA THR A 48 17.48 -16.27 8.99
C THR A 48 17.81 -16.74 10.42
N PRO A 49 19.09 -16.99 10.76
CA PRO A 49 19.50 -17.49 12.07
C PRO A 49 19.44 -16.42 13.17
N SER A 50 19.33 -16.88 14.42
CA SER A 50 19.25 -16.05 15.63
C SER A 50 20.02 -16.67 16.81
N HIS A 51 20.34 -15.87 17.82
CA HIS A 51 20.95 -16.36 19.06
C HIS A 51 20.40 -15.62 20.29
N LEU A 52 20.38 -16.29 21.45
CA LEU A 52 20.01 -15.67 22.72
C LEU A 52 21.19 -14.91 23.31
N SER A 53 20.96 -13.71 23.85
CA SER A 53 22.03 -12.95 24.53
C SER A 53 22.43 -13.64 25.86
N GLU A 54 23.72 -13.60 26.19
CA GLU A 54 24.22 -14.14 27.47
C GLU A 54 23.63 -13.39 28.69
N GLY A 55 23.34 -12.10 28.52
CA GLY A 55 22.65 -11.29 29.53
C GLY A 55 21.22 -11.77 29.79
N SER A 56 20.47 -12.11 28.73
CA SER A 56 19.12 -12.67 28.83
C SER A 56 19.12 -14.03 29.51
N ILE A 57 20.07 -14.92 29.15
CA ILE A 57 20.20 -16.22 29.82
C ILE A 57 20.47 -16.03 31.32
N SER A 58 21.39 -15.13 31.68
CA SER A 58 21.70 -14.83 33.08
C SER A 58 20.47 -14.31 33.85
N ALA A 59 19.66 -13.44 33.23
CA ALA A 59 18.43 -12.93 33.83
C ALA A 59 17.35 -14.02 33.98
N VAL A 60 17.23 -14.91 33.01
CA VAL A 60 16.33 -16.08 33.05
C VAL A 60 16.72 -17.02 34.20
N VAL A 61 18.01 -17.35 34.33
CA VAL A 61 18.51 -18.19 35.43
C VAL A 61 18.21 -17.54 36.79
N GLY A 62 18.55 -16.25 36.95
CA GLY A 62 18.32 -15.54 38.21
C GLY A 62 16.85 -15.51 38.63
N THR A 63 15.92 -15.32 37.69
CA THR A 63 14.49 -15.34 38.03
C THR A 63 13.92 -16.73 38.26
N ALA A 64 14.45 -17.77 37.62
CA ALA A 64 14.10 -19.15 37.93
C ALA A 64 14.51 -19.53 39.36
N GLU A 65 15.69 -19.10 39.81
CA GLU A 65 16.16 -19.30 41.19
C GLU A 65 15.27 -18.55 42.21
N MET A 66 14.90 -17.30 41.91
CA MET A 66 13.97 -16.52 42.75
C MET A 66 12.59 -17.20 42.88
N LEU A 67 12.06 -17.74 41.77
CA LEU A 67 10.82 -18.51 41.80
C LEU A 67 10.95 -19.73 42.72
N GLN A 68 12.03 -20.49 42.58
CA GLN A 68 12.25 -21.67 43.41
C GLN A 68 12.36 -21.29 44.89
N ALA A 69 13.09 -20.22 45.22
CA ALA A 69 13.18 -19.72 46.59
C ALA A 69 11.84 -19.28 47.18
N SER A 70 10.96 -18.64 46.38
CA SER A 70 9.59 -18.29 46.77
C SER A 70 8.75 -19.53 47.08
N ILE A 71 8.84 -20.56 46.25
CA ILE A 71 8.16 -21.85 46.47
C ILE A 71 8.68 -22.53 47.74
N ASP A 72 10.00 -22.55 47.94
CA ASP A 72 10.64 -23.18 49.11
C ASP A 72 10.29 -22.47 50.43
N LYS A 73 10.05 -21.15 50.38
CA LYS A 73 9.50 -20.36 51.49
C LYS A 73 8.02 -20.66 51.78
N GLY A 74 7.34 -21.42 50.93
CA GLY A 74 5.92 -21.76 51.05
C GLY A 74 4.98 -20.64 50.59
N GLU A 75 5.47 -19.69 49.78
CA GLU A 75 4.63 -18.61 49.25
C GLU A 75 3.59 -19.15 48.27
N VAL A 76 2.41 -18.53 48.25
CA VAL A 76 1.34 -18.89 47.32
C VAL A 76 1.50 -18.10 46.03
N VAL A 77 1.68 -18.80 44.91
CA VAL A 77 1.97 -18.22 43.60
C VAL A 77 0.97 -18.73 42.55
N TYR A 78 0.29 -17.79 41.89
CA TYR A 78 -0.74 -18.10 40.89
C TYR A 78 -0.24 -19.03 39.79
N GLY A 79 -1.00 -20.09 39.51
CA GLY A 79 -0.72 -21.05 38.45
C GLY A 79 0.56 -21.87 38.64
N VAL A 80 1.16 -21.80 39.83
CA VAL A 80 2.32 -22.59 40.24
C VAL A 80 1.91 -23.60 41.32
N ASN A 81 1.38 -23.11 42.44
CA ASN A 81 0.80 -23.94 43.51
C ASN A 81 -0.68 -23.60 43.77
N THR A 82 -1.29 -22.85 42.85
CA THR A 82 -2.75 -22.64 42.76
C THR A 82 -3.30 -23.21 41.45
N GLY A 83 -4.62 -23.38 41.35
CA GLY A 83 -5.28 -23.57 40.06
C GLY A 83 -5.20 -22.34 39.15
N PHE A 84 -5.82 -22.45 37.96
CA PHE A 84 -5.85 -21.41 36.91
C PHE A 84 -7.24 -20.78 36.78
N GLY A 85 -7.29 -19.58 36.19
CA GLY A 85 -8.55 -18.90 35.85
C GLY A 85 -9.54 -18.78 37.01
N GLY A 86 -10.82 -19.07 36.75
CA GLY A 86 -11.89 -19.09 37.75
C GLY A 86 -11.71 -20.12 38.88
N SER A 87 -10.72 -21.02 38.77
CA SER A 87 -10.40 -22.05 39.77
C SER A 87 -9.13 -21.75 40.59
N ALA A 88 -8.66 -20.50 40.60
CA ALA A 88 -7.44 -20.08 41.31
C ALA A 88 -7.51 -20.15 42.85
N ASN A 89 -8.66 -20.46 43.43
CA ASN A 89 -8.82 -20.73 44.86
C ASN A 89 -8.35 -22.13 45.28
N THR A 90 -8.09 -23.03 44.34
CA THR A 90 -7.54 -24.37 44.61
C THR A 90 -6.03 -24.34 44.88
N ARG A 91 -5.48 -25.35 45.57
CA ARG A 91 -4.05 -25.44 45.95
C ARG A 91 -3.49 -26.82 45.65
N THR A 92 -2.20 -26.90 45.31
CA THR A 92 -1.49 -28.17 45.12
C THR A 92 0.01 -28.02 45.40
N ASN A 93 0.62 -29.08 45.91
CA ASN A 93 2.08 -29.19 46.01
C ASN A 93 2.70 -29.96 44.82
N GLN A 94 1.87 -30.50 43.92
CA GLN A 94 2.29 -31.23 42.73
C GLN A 94 2.51 -30.26 41.55
N VAL A 95 3.47 -29.34 41.70
CA VAL A 95 3.67 -28.20 40.78
C VAL A 95 3.99 -28.63 39.34
N GLN A 96 4.72 -29.74 39.15
CA GLN A 96 5.06 -30.30 37.84
C GLN A 96 3.83 -30.91 37.15
N GLU A 97 3.06 -31.72 37.89
CA GLU A 97 1.83 -32.34 37.38
C GLU A 97 0.79 -31.27 37.03
N LEU A 98 0.73 -30.17 37.78
CA LEU A 98 -0.11 -29.03 37.46
C LEU A 98 0.24 -28.42 36.09
N GLN A 99 1.53 -28.23 35.77
CA GLN A 99 1.94 -27.70 34.46
C GLN A 99 1.63 -28.68 33.32
N SER A 100 1.83 -29.99 33.54
CA SER A 100 1.45 -31.02 32.56
C SER A 100 -0.05 -31.03 32.29
N ASN A 101 -0.87 -30.88 33.33
CA ASN A 101 -2.32 -30.80 33.20
C ASN A 101 -2.79 -29.52 32.49
N LEU A 102 -2.11 -28.39 32.70
CA LEU A 102 -2.36 -27.17 31.95
C LEU A 102 -2.22 -27.40 30.45
N LEU A 103 -1.10 -27.97 30.00
CA LEU A 103 -0.87 -28.23 28.57
C LEU A 103 -1.87 -29.23 28.00
N ARG A 104 -2.20 -30.29 28.75
CA ARG A 104 -3.24 -31.25 28.34
C ARG A 104 -4.60 -30.59 28.14
N MET A 105 -4.97 -29.67 29.02
CA MET A 105 -6.25 -28.96 28.95
C MET A 105 -6.29 -27.99 27.77
N LEU A 106 -5.17 -27.35 27.43
CA LEU A 106 -5.11 -26.31 26.38
C LEU A 106 -4.96 -26.85 24.96
N GLN A 107 -4.59 -28.11 24.79
CA GLN A 107 -4.45 -28.78 23.49
C GLN A 107 -5.80 -29.32 22.97
N TYR A 108 -6.78 -28.42 22.85
CA TYR A 108 -8.15 -28.73 22.40
C TYR A 108 -8.44 -28.32 20.94
N GLY A 109 -7.46 -27.71 20.26
CA GLY A 109 -7.68 -27.21 18.91
C GLY A 109 -7.86 -28.34 17.89
N VAL A 110 -8.68 -28.07 16.89
CA VAL A 110 -9.05 -29.03 15.84
C VAL A 110 -8.12 -28.85 14.66
N ILE A 111 -7.44 -29.93 14.28
CA ILE A 111 -6.63 -30.03 13.06
C ILE A 111 -7.17 -31.21 12.25
N ALA A 112 -7.49 -30.97 10.99
CA ALA A 112 -7.83 -32.02 10.05
C ALA A 112 -6.57 -32.58 9.42
N GLU A 113 -6.55 -33.90 9.20
CA GLU A 113 -5.47 -34.58 8.51
C GLU A 113 -5.63 -34.44 7.00
N ASP A 114 -4.51 -34.41 6.29
CA ASP A 114 -4.51 -34.53 4.84
C ASP A 114 -4.82 -35.97 4.47
N ARG A 115 -5.88 -36.19 3.68
CA ARG A 115 -6.37 -37.52 3.33
C ARG A 115 -6.26 -37.74 1.84
N THR A 116 -5.72 -38.89 1.44
CA THR A 116 -5.72 -39.31 0.05
C THR A 116 -7.11 -39.76 -0.34
N VAL A 117 -7.74 -39.07 -1.29
CA VAL A 117 -9.03 -39.48 -1.86
C VAL A 117 -8.79 -40.58 -2.88
N THR A 118 -9.34 -41.77 -2.64
CA THR A 118 -9.19 -42.94 -3.52
C THR A 118 -10.54 -43.41 -4.03
N ALA A 119 -10.61 -43.74 -5.32
CA ALA A 119 -11.77 -44.43 -5.87
C ALA A 119 -11.73 -45.92 -5.45
N PRO A 120 -12.83 -46.49 -4.94
CA PRO A 120 -12.87 -47.91 -4.60
C PRO A 120 -12.73 -48.78 -5.86
N GLU A 121 -12.04 -49.92 -5.74
CA GLU A 121 -11.83 -50.85 -6.86
C GLU A 121 -13.15 -51.46 -7.38
N SER A 122 -14.11 -51.74 -6.49
CA SER A 122 -15.48 -52.17 -6.82
C SER A 122 -16.48 -51.53 -5.87
N ARG A 123 -17.35 -50.65 -6.36
CA ARG A 123 -18.42 -50.03 -5.55
C ARG A 123 -19.50 -51.02 -5.10
N HIS A 124 -19.62 -52.17 -5.76
CA HIS A 124 -20.63 -53.17 -5.42
C HIS A 124 -20.22 -54.05 -4.24
N ASP A 125 -18.91 -54.30 -4.10
CA ASP A 125 -18.36 -55.20 -3.09
C ASP A 125 -17.73 -54.46 -1.89
N THR A 126 -17.64 -53.12 -1.96
CA THR A 126 -17.09 -52.28 -0.88
C THR A 126 -18.22 -51.81 0.04
N ASP A 127 -17.98 -51.84 1.36
CA ASP A 127 -18.93 -51.31 2.34
C ASP A 127 -19.21 -49.82 2.11
N LEU A 128 -20.46 -49.39 2.33
CA LEU A 128 -20.86 -48.01 2.11
C LEU A 128 -20.05 -47.02 2.97
N ASN A 129 -19.68 -47.39 4.20
CA ASN A 129 -18.87 -46.51 5.06
C ASN A 129 -17.45 -46.36 4.52
N ASP A 130 -16.89 -47.43 3.95
CA ASP A 130 -15.57 -47.40 3.32
C ASP A 130 -15.60 -46.53 2.05
N ILE A 131 -16.64 -46.68 1.22
CA ILE A 131 -16.85 -45.80 0.06
C ILE A 131 -16.91 -44.34 0.49
N ILE A 132 -17.74 -44.01 1.50
CA ILE A 132 -17.91 -42.63 1.97
C ILE A 132 -16.60 -42.08 2.54
N SER A 133 -15.91 -42.84 3.39
CA SER A 133 -14.71 -42.36 4.09
C SER A 133 -13.50 -42.16 3.16
N GLN A 134 -13.40 -42.94 2.09
CA GLN A 134 -12.26 -42.91 1.16
C GLN A 134 -12.48 -42.01 -0.07
N SER A 135 -13.72 -41.83 -0.52
CA SER A 135 -14.02 -41.14 -1.78
C SER A 135 -14.59 -39.72 -1.63
N ALA A 136 -14.92 -39.28 -0.41
CA ALA A 136 -15.45 -37.94 -0.18
C ALA A 136 -14.37 -36.87 -0.41
N LEU A 137 -14.62 -35.98 -1.38
CA LEU A 137 -13.80 -34.79 -1.59
C LEU A 137 -14.06 -33.77 -0.47
N PRO A 138 -13.01 -33.16 0.11
CA PRO A 138 -13.18 -32.16 1.16
C PRO A 138 -13.71 -30.84 0.59
N LEU A 139 -14.35 -30.02 1.44
CA LEU A 139 -14.90 -28.72 1.05
C LEU A 139 -13.81 -27.62 0.96
N ASP A 140 -12.71 -27.81 1.66
CA ASP A 140 -11.54 -26.94 1.69
C ASP A 140 -10.26 -27.80 1.75
N SER A 141 -9.08 -27.19 1.68
CA SER A 141 -7.83 -27.91 2.00
C SER A 141 -7.82 -28.21 3.50
N PRO A 142 -7.97 -29.47 3.94
CA PRO A 142 -8.30 -29.77 5.34
C PRO A 142 -7.21 -29.28 6.30
N LEU A 143 -5.94 -29.54 5.94
CA LEU A 143 -4.82 -29.15 6.77
C LEU A 143 -4.58 -27.64 6.72
N ALA A 144 -4.69 -27.00 5.55
CA ALA A 144 -4.47 -25.56 5.42
C ALA A 144 -5.60 -24.73 6.08
N SER A 145 -6.83 -25.23 6.13
CA SER A 145 -7.97 -24.52 6.73
C SER A 145 -8.05 -24.65 8.26
N THR A 146 -7.36 -25.65 8.82
CA THR A 146 -7.39 -25.95 10.26
C THR A 146 -6.06 -25.72 10.98
N SER A 147 -4.94 -25.61 10.26
CA SER A 147 -3.62 -25.31 10.84
C SER A 147 -3.06 -23.95 10.41
N MET A 148 -2.27 -23.34 11.28
CA MET A 148 -1.59 -22.07 10.99
C MET A 148 -0.46 -22.26 9.98
N PRO A 149 -0.24 -21.29 9.07
CA PRO A 149 0.96 -21.25 8.24
C PRO A 149 2.25 -21.26 9.07
N GLU A 150 3.30 -21.90 8.55
CA GLU A 150 4.60 -22.02 9.26
C GLU A 150 5.19 -20.65 9.64
N SER A 151 5.03 -19.64 8.79
CA SER A 151 5.51 -18.27 9.07
C SER A 151 4.86 -17.68 10.32
N TRP A 152 3.58 -17.96 10.57
CA TRP A 152 2.88 -17.48 11.77
C TRP A 152 3.46 -18.15 13.02
N VAL A 153 3.66 -19.46 12.96
CA VAL A 153 4.18 -20.25 14.07
C VAL A 153 5.62 -19.87 14.39
N ARG A 154 6.47 -19.72 13.37
CA ARG A 154 7.87 -19.28 13.54
C ARG A 154 7.97 -17.88 14.15
N ALA A 155 7.15 -16.93 13.67
CA ALA A 155 7.05 -15.60 14.27
C ALA A 155 6.57 -15.68 15.74
N ALA A 156 5.59 -16.52 16.05
CA ALA A 156 5.09 -16.70 17.40
C ALA A 156 6.14 -17.30 18.35
N MET A 157 6.91 -18.28 17.88
CA MET A 157 8.03 -18.85 18.62
C MET A 157 9.08 -17.79 18.93
N LEU A 158 9.47 -16.98 17.95
CA LEU A 158 10.43 -15.89 18.11
C LEU A 158 9.94 -14.83 19.11
N ILE A 159 8.70 -14.36 18.99
CA ILE A 159 8.15 -13.34 19.89
C ILE A 159 8.01 -13.90 21.31
N ARG A 160 7.62 -15.19 21.46
CA ARG A 160 7.59 -15.85 22.76
C ARG A 160 8.99 -15.98 23.35
N LEU A 161 9.98 -16.36 22.54
CA LEU A 161 11.39 -16.40 22.94
C LEU A 161 11.86 -15.04 23.46
N ASN A 162 11.57 -13.96 22.72
CA ASN A 162 11.92 -12.61 23.12
C ASN A 162 11.28 -12.22 24.47
N SER A 163 9.97 -12.44 24.61
CA SER A 163 9.26 -12.13 25.86
C SER A 163 9.81 -12.91 27.08
N LEU A 164 10.23 -14.17 26.88
CA LEU A 164 10.87 -14.98 27.92
C LEU A 164 12.31 -14.54 28.22
N ALA A 165 13.06 -14.13 27.19
CA ALA A 165 14.44 -13.67 27.28
C ALA A 165 14.58 -12.37 28.09
N SER A 166 13.49 -11.61 28.28
CA SER A 166 13.48 -10.45 29.18
C SER A 166 13.77 -10.82 30.64
N GLY A 167 13.62 -12.08 31.03
CA GLY A 167 14.04 -12.57 32.35
C GLY A 167 13.11 -12.18 33.49
N PHE A 168 11.79 -12.17 33.26
CA PHE A 168 10.78 -11.88 34.29
C PHE A 168 9.75 -13.02 34.48
N SER A 169 9.88 -14.11 33.72
CA SER A 169 8.90 -15.20 33.66
C SER A 169 9.22 -16.41 34.53
N GLY A 170 10.42 -16.51 35.12
CA GLY A 170 10.81 -17.65 35.97
C GLY A 170 10.87 -18.98 35.24
N ILE A 171 11.21 -18.97 33.95
CA ILE A 171 11.43 -20.17 33.14
C ILE A 171 12.86 -20.66 33.30
N LYS A 172 13.14 -21.97 33.16
CA LYS A 172 14.52 -22.47 33.21
C LYS A 172 15.25 -22.24 31.90
N GLU A 173 16.58 -22.15 32.01
CA GLU A 173 17.49 -22.07 30.86
C GLU A 173 17.28 -23.21 29.85
N ALA A 174 17.13 -24.45 30.33
CA ALA A 174 16.89 -25.60 29.46
C ALA A 174 15.67 -25.39 28.55
N THR A 175 14.59 -24.85 29.09
CA THR A 175 13.32 -24.65 28.37
C THR A 175 13.44 -23.57 27.30
N ILE A 176 14.02 -22.41 27.62
CA ILE A 176 14.20 -21.33 26.63
C ILE A 176 15.20 -21.74 25.53
N ARG A 177 16.28 -22.46 25.89
CA ARG A 177 17.26 -22.98 24.91
C ARG A 177 16.64 -24.03 24.00
N THR A 178 15.84 -24.96 24.52
CA THR A 178 15.15 -25.94 23.67
C THR A 178 14.18 -25.26 22.71
N LEU A 179 13.41 -24.26 23.16
CA LEU A 179 12.52 -23.49 22.27
C LEU A 179 13.31 -22.77 21.15
N HIS A 180 14.48 -22.22 21.48
CA HIS A 180 15.37 -21.59 20.49
C HIS A 180 15.96 -22.61 19.50
N GLN A 181 16.44 -23.75 19.97
CA GLN A 181 16.93 -24.85 19.13
C GLN A 181 15.87 -25.34 18.14
N ILE A 182 14.62 -25.47 18.57
CA ILE A 182 13.51 -25.87 17.70
C ILE A 182 13.29 -24.83 16.58
N LEU A 183 13.37 -23.54 16.90
CA LEU A 183 13.23 -22.46 15.90
C LEU A 183 14.38 -22.47 14.87
N GLU A 184 15.62 -22.59 15.35
CA GLU A 184 16.85 -22.58 14.53
C GLU A 184 16.94 -23.80 13.62
N GLU A 185 16.56 -24.99 14.11
CA GLU A 185 16.54 -26.22 13.31
C GLU A 185 15.37 -26.28 12.31
N GLY A 186 14.53 -25.24 12.26
CA GLY A 186 13.40 -25.17 11.34
C GLY A 186 12.26 -26.13 11.67
N ILE A 187 12.22 -26.66 12.90
CA ILE A 187 11.15 -27.55 13.37
C ILE A 187 9.95 -26.68 13.72
N THR A 188 8.91 -26.70 12.87
CA THR A 188 7.76 -25.79 13.04
C THR A 188 6.52 -26.53 13.50
N PRO A 189 6.02 -26.32 14.74
CA PRO A 189 4.82 -26.98 15.26
C PRO A 189 3.59 -26.84 14.36
N LEU A 190 2.80 -27.91 14.26
CA LEU A 190 1.48 -27.86 13.63
C LEU A 190 0.48 -27.29 14.65
N VAL A 191 0.14 -26.01 14.49
CA VAL A 191 -0.69 -25.26 15.45
C VAL A 191 -2.09 -25.04 14.87
N PRO A 192 -3.19 -25.27 15.62
CA PRO A 192 -4.55 -25.02 15.14
C PRO A 192 -4.81 -23.53 14.89
N VAL A 193 -5.53 -23.19 13.83
CA VAL A 193 -5.79 -21.79 13.44
C VAL A 193 -6.90 -21.09 14.26
N LYS A 194 -7.78 -21.86 14.92
CA LYS A 194 -8.91 -21.36 15.73
C LYS A 194 -8.80 -21.87 17.17
N GLY A 195 -9.45 -21.15 18.09
CA GLY A 195 -9.58 -21.55 19.50
C GLY A 195 -8.98 -20.58 20.52
N SER A 196 -8.32 -19.50 20.09
CA SER A 196 -7.88 -18.41 20.97
C SER A 196 -8.86 -17.23 20.99
N ILE A 197 -9.05 -16.65 22.16
CA ILE A 197 -9.70 -15.34 22.37
C ILE A 197 -8.69 -14.26 22.81
N SER A 198 -7.40 -14.61 22.88
CA SER A 198 -6.29 -13.70 23.19
C SER A 198 -6.51 -12.91 24.49
N ALA A 199 -7.06 -13.60 25.50
CA ALA A 199 -7.55 -13.02 26.75
C ALA A 199 -6.54 -13.13 27.90
N SER A 200 -6.07 -14.35 28.16
CA SER A 200 -4.92 -14.67 29.03
C SER A 200 -3.75 -15.12 28.16
N GLY A 201 -3.54 -14.39 27.05
CA GLY A 201 -2.68 -14.80 25.95
C GLY A 201 -3.34 -15.81 25.01
N ASP A 202 -2.55 -16.29 24.06
CA ASP A 202 -2.93 -17.27 23.05
C ASP A 202 -2.71 -18.72 23.54
N LEU A 203 -3.36 -19.02 24.67
CA LEU A 203 -3.16 -20.23 25.47
C LEU A 203 -3.11 -21.51 24.64
N SER A 204 -4.17 -21.79 23.88
CA SER A 204 -4.26 -23.03 23.11
C SER A 204 -3.20 -23.11 22.02
N PRO A 205 -3.08 -22.16 21.08
CA PRO A 205 -1.99 -22.17 20.10
C PRO A 205 -0.59 -22.34 20.69
N LEU A 206 -0.26 -21.59 21.76
CA LEU A 206 1.05 -21.69 22.42
C LEU A 206 1.26 -23.04 23.12
N SER A 207 0.20 -23.71 23.57
CA SER A 207 0.30 -25.04 24.17
C SER A 207 0.76 -26.13 23.21
N TYR A 208 0.55 -25.96 21.89
CA TYR A 208 1.11 -26.87 20.88
C TYR A 208 2.62 -26.67 20.74
N ILE A 209 3.09 -25.42 20.76
CA ILE A 209 4.53 -25.09 20.78
C ILE A 209 5.18 -25.65 22.06
N ALA A 210 4.57 -25.40 23.22
CA ALA A 210 5.03 -25.92 24.50
C ALA A 210 5.07 -27.46 24.54
N GLY A 211 4.07 -28.12 23.95
CA GLY A 211 4.05 -29.58 23.84
C GLY A 211 5.16 -30.14 22.95
N VAL A 212 5.57 -29.41 21.90
CA VAL A 212 6.72 -29.78 21.08
C VAL A 212 8.02 -29.63 21.86
N VAL A 213 8.18 -28.61 22.72
CA VAL A 213 9.33 -28.49 23.65
C VAL A 213 9.45 -29.72 24.58
N GLN A 214 8.33 -30.34 24.94
CA GLN A 214 8.31 -31.61 25.70
C GLN A 214 8.51 -32.86 24.85
N GLY A 215 8.64 -32.74 23.53
CA GLY A 215 8.69 -33.89 22.62
C GLY A 215 7.41 -34.73 22.67
N LYS A 216 6.23 -34.12 22.79
CA LYS A 216 4.97 -34.87 22.94
C LYS A 216 4.64 -35.67 21.67
N PRO A 217 4.56 -37.02 21.71
CA PRO A 217 4.35 -37.84 20.51
C PRO A 217 3.00 -37.65 19.82
N GLY A 218 2.01 -37.08 20.50
CA GLY A 218 0.70 -36.78 19.90
C GLY A 218 0.69 -35.51 19.04
N LEU A 219 1.81 -34.79 18.92
CA LEU A 219 1.93 -33.56 18.16
C LEU A 219 2.81 -33.76 16.94
N ASN A 220 2.43 -33.08 15.85
CA ASN A 220 3.19 -33.07 14.60
C ASN A 220 3.88 -31.73 14.39
N VAL A 221 4.96 -31.76 13.63
CA VAL A 221 5.80 -30.62 13.25
C VAL A 221 6.11 -30.72 11.76
N TRP A 222 6.28 -29.56 11.13
CA TRP A 222 6.91 -29.46 9.82
C TRP A 222 8.43 -29.48 9.98
N THR A 223 9.07 -30.32 9.19
CA THR A 223 10.52 -30.38 9.01
C THR A 223 10.86 -30.30 7.52
N ARG A 224 12.14 -30.12 7.21
CA ARG A 224 12.65 -30.18 5.83
C ARG A 224 13.56 -31.39 5.65
N SER A 225 13.43 -32.06 4.52
CA SER A 225 14.36 -33.12 4.11
C SER A 225 15.73 -32.55 3.75
N THR A 226 16.72 -33.42 3.52
CA THR A 226 18.04 -33.05 2.99
C THR A 226 17.97 -32.33 1.63
N HIS A 227 16.87 -32.51 0.90
CA HIS A 227 16.60 -31.87 -0.39
C HIS A 227 15.70 -30.62 -0.26
N GLY A 228 15.37 -30.20 0.97
CA GLY A 228 14.55 -29.02 1.26
C GLY A 228 13.04 -29.25 1.20
N GLU A 229 12.60 -30.47 0.85
CA GLU A 229 11.20 -30.83 0.77
C GLU A 229 10.53 -30.82 2.15
N ARG A 230 9.32 -30.27 2.20
CA ARG A 230 8.55 -30.18 3.42
C ARG A 230 8.01 -31.56 3.82
N ARG A 231 8.17 -31.94 5.09
CA ARG A 231 7.71 -33.22 5.64
C ARG A 231 6.96 -33.01 6.96
N LEU A 232 5.83 -33.68 7.12
CA LEU A 232 5.14 -33.76 8.40
C LEU A 232 5.72 -34.90 9.23
N THR A 233 6.17 -34.60 10.45
CA THR A 233 6.87 -35.54 11.33
C THR A 233 6.35 -35.42 12.76
N ARG A 234 6.40 -36.51 13.52
CA ARG A 234 6.05 -36.53 14.95
C ARG A 234 7.10 -35.74 15.76
N ALA A 235 6.67 -34.97 16.75
CA ALA A 235 7.54 -34.04 17.48
C ALA A 235 8.76 -34.72 18.14
N ASP A 236 8.57 -35.83 18.86
CA ASP A 236 9.65 -36.59 19.49
C ASP A 236 10.68 -37.12 18.48
N VAL A 237 10.22 -37.56 17.29
CA VAL A 237 11.09 -38.05 16.22
C VAL A 237 11.92 -36.90 15.65
N ALA A 238 11.28 -35.76 15.35
CA ALA A 238 11.98 -34.59 14.82
C ALA A 238 13.03 -34.05 15.80
N LEU A 239 12.72 -34.01 17.11
CA LEU A 239 13.70 -33.62 18.13
C LEU A 239 14.87 -34.60 18.21
N ALA A 240 14.59 -35.91 18.19
CA ALA A 240 15.62 -36.94 18.24
C ALA A 240 16.54 -36.92 17.00
N GLU A 241 15.99 -36.66 15.80
CA GLU A 241 16.77 -36.50 14.55
C GLU A 241 17.76 -35.33 14.60
N LYS A 242 17.52 -34.35 15.48
CA LYS A 242 18.35 -33.14 15.66
C LYS A 242 19.11 -33.11 16.99
N ASP A 243 19.13 -34.24 17.72
CA ASP A 243 19.76 -34.35 19.05
C ASP A 243 19.25 -33.31 20.07
N ILE A 244 18.03 -32.79 19.88
CA ILE A 244 17.38 -31.85 20.81
C ILE A 244 16.74 -32.66 21.93
N LYS A 245 17.18 -32.41 23.17
CA LYS A 245 16.63 -33.09 24.34
C LYS A 245 15.28 -32.48 24.75
N PRO A 246 14.22 -33.29 24.87
CA PRO A 246 12.93 -32.82 25.39
C PRO A 246 13.03 -32.32 26.83
N VAL A 247 12.18 -31.36 27.20
CA VAL A 247 12.17 -30.75 28.53
C VAL A 247 11.01 -31.25 29.38
N SER A 248 11.29 -31.61 30.64
CA SER A 248 10.28 -31.81 31.67
C SER A 248 10.01 -30.49 32.39
N LEU A 249 8.77 -30.00 32.30
CA LEU A 249 8.39 -28.68 32.79
C LEU A 249 8.30 -28.66 34.33
N GLY A 250 9.04 -27.74 34.94
CA GLY A 250 9.01 -27.44 36.36
C GLY A 250 7.90 -26.47 36.75
N ALA A 251 7.98 -25.96 37.97
CA ALA A 251 7.08 -24.91 38.46
C ALA A 251 7.00 -23.73 37.48
N LYS A 252 5.78 -23.23 37.21
CA LYS A 252 5.46 -22.11 36.30
C LYS A 252 5.79 -22.30 34.81
N GLU A 253 6.70 -23.18 34.42
CA GLU A 253 7.23 -23.23 33.03
C GLU A 253 6.14 -23.48 31.97
N GLY A 254 5.15 -24.33 32.28
CA GLY A 254 4.01 -24.55 31.39
C GLY A 254 3.19 -23.28 31.19
N LEU A 255 2.86 -22.58 32.29
CA LEU A 255 2.17 -21.30 32.23
C LEU A 255 3.00 -20.24 31.50
N ALA A 256 4.29 -20.14 31.80
CA ALA A 256 5.20 -19.21 31.16
C ALA A 256 5.33 -19.48 29.65
N LEU A 257 5.12 -20.69 29.13
CA LEU A 257 5.14 -20.92 27.68
C LEU A 257 3.83 -20.50 27.01
N VAL A 258 2.70 -20.60 27.70
CA VAL A 258 1.36 -20.42 27.11
C VAL A 258 0.70 -19.08 27.40
N ASN A 259 1.10 -18.41 28.47
CA ASN A 259 0.49 -17.17 28.94
C ASN A 259 1.16 -15.97 28.27
N GLY A 260 0.72 -15.59 27.08
CA GLY A 260 1.17 -14.38 26.40
C GLY A 260 0.60 -14.21 25.00
N THR A 261 0.87 -13.06 24.37
CA THR A 261 0.16 -12.61 23.16
C THR A 261 0.93 -12.90 21.86
N ALA A 262 1.98 -13.72 21.96
CA ALA A 262 2.97 -13.91 20.91
C ALA A 262 2.39 -14.36 19.57
N VAL A 263 1.32 -15.17 19.58
CA VAL A 263 0.68 -15.64 18.33
C VAL A 263 -0.11 -14.51 17.68
N SER A 264 -0.90 -13.77 18.46
CA SER A 264 -1.63 -12.58 17.98
C SER A 264 -0.67 -11.50 17.45
N CYS A 265 0.40 -11.23 18.19
CA CYS A 265 1.43 -10.27 17.80
C CYS A 265 2.19 -10.73 16.54
N ALA A 266 2.47 -12.03 16.40
CA ALA A 266 3.09 -12.61 15.21
C ALA A 266 2.22 -12.43 13.96
N VAL A 267 0.95 -12.82 14.04
CA VAL A 267 -0.01 -12.66 12.95
C VAL A 267 -0.17 -11.18 12.59
N GLY A 268 -0.25 -10.31 13.60
CA GLY A 268 -0.34 -8.86 13.38
C GLY A 268 0.92 -8.26 12.76
N SER A 269 2.10 -8.74 13.13
CA SER A 269 3.38 -8.32 12.54
C SER A 269 3.45 -8.66 11.05
N LEU A 270 3.07 -9.88 10.69
CA LEU A 270 3.03 -10.31 9.28
C LEU A 270 2.02 -9.50 8.46
N ALA A 271 0.83 -9.25 9.02
CA ALA A 271 -0.21 -8.45 8.37
C ALA A 271 0.23 -7.01 8.15
N LEU A 272 0.83 -6.39 9.17
CA LEU A 272 1.30 -5.01 9.13
C LEU A 272 2.42 -4.83 8.09
N HIS A 273 3.36 -5.76 8.00
CA HIS A 273 4.43 -5.72 7.01
C HIS A 273 3.89 -5.65 5.58
N ASP A 274 2.96 -6.53 5.21
CA ASP A 274 2.36 -6.52 3.88
C ASP A 274 1.45 -5.28 3.69
N ALA A 275 0.75 -4.81 4.72
CA ALA A 275 -0.10 -3.61 4.66
C ALA A 275 0.70 -2.32 4.43
N MET A 276 1.87 -2.17 5.04
CA MET A 276 2.79 -1.06 4.76
C MET A 276 3.26 -1.10 3.29
N GLY A 277 3.53 -2.29 2.76
CA GLY A 277 3.83 -2.48 1.33
C GLY A 277 2.67 -2.05 0.42
N GLN A 278 1.43 -2.40 0.78
CA GLN A 278 0.23 -1.97 0.05
C GLN A 278 0.03 -0.45 0.08
N ALA A 279 0.28 0.20 1.22
CA ALA A 279 0.18 1.65 1.34
C ALA A 279 1.18 2.37 0.42
N ALA A 280 2.43 1.90 0.33
CA ALA A 280 3.42 2.43 -0.59
C ALA A 280 3.07 2.15 -2.06
N LEU A 281 2.66 0.91 -2.38
CA LEU A 281 2.24 0.52 -3.73
C LEU A 281 1.04 1.35 -4.21
N SER A 282 0.08 1.66 -3.34
CA SER A 282 -1.11 2.43 -3.70
C SER A 282 -0.79 3.84 -4.23
N GLN A 283 0.29 4.45 -3.73
CA GLN A 283 0.77 5.76 -4.19
C GLN A 283 1.42 5.65 -5.58
N ILE A 284 2.18 4.59 -5.83
CA ILE A 284 2.76 4.31 -7.16
C ILE A 284 1.64 4.01 -8.18
N LEU A 285 0.65 3.18 -7.83
CA LEU A 285 -0.50 2.90 -8.69
C LEU A 285 -1.32 4.16 -8.99
N THR A 286 -1.45 5.06 -8.01
CA THR A 286 -2.07 6.36 -8.23
C THR A 286 -1.28 7.18 -9.26
N ALA A 287 0.05 7.24 -9.15
CA ALA A 287 0.89 7.92 -10.14
C ALA A 287 0.75 7.31 -11.55
N MET A 288 0.82 5.98 -11.67
CA MET A 288 0.58 5.28 -12.93
C MET A 288 -0.80 5.57 -13.52
N THR A 289 -1.82 5.70 -12.65
CA THR A 289 -3.19 6.05 -13.05
C THR A 289 -3.27 7.48 -13.56
N VAL A 290 -2.63 8.44 -12.89
CA VAL A 290 -2.53 9.84 -13.36
C VAL A 290 -1.98 9.87 -14.78
N GLU A 291 -0.88 9.17 -15.04
CA GLU A 291 -0.27 9.13 -16.37
C GLU A 291 -1.17 8.47 -17.42
N ALA A 292 -1.77 7.32 -17.08
CA ALA A 292 -2.67 6.60 -17.98
C ALA A 292 -3.95 7.39 -18.31
N LEU A 293 -4.45 8.19 -17.37
CA LEU A 293 -5.60 9.08 -17.55
C LEU A 293 -5.23 10.44 -18.16
N LEU A 294 -3.96 10.71 -18.45
CA LEU A 294 -3.48 12.05 -18.83
C LEU A 294 -3.95 13.11 -17.81
N GLY A 295 -3.81 12.79 -16.53
CA GLY A 295 -4.15 13.63 -15.38
C GLY A 295 -3.13 14.72 -15.12
N THR A 296 -3.43 15.56 -14.12
CA THR A 296 -2.56 16.66 -13.68
C THR A 296 -1.80 16.31 -12.40
N ASP A 297 -0.56 16.79 -12.30
CA ASP A 297 0.23 16.70 -11.08
C ASP A 297 -0.06 17.82 -10.06
N GLU A 298 -0.82 18.84 -10.46
CA GLU A 298 -1.22 19.98 -9.61
C GLU A 298 -1.87 19.52 -8.30
N SER A 299 -2.65 18.43 -8.34
CA SER A 299 -3.33 17.87 -7.16
C SER A 299 -2.37 17.43 -6.04
N PHE A 300 -1.09 17.28 -6.35
CA PHE A 300 -0.03 16.83 -5.45
C PHE A 300 0.98 17.95 -5.12
N ASP A 301 0.69 19.19 -5.52
CA ASP A 301 1.52 20.35 -5.17
C ASP A 301 1.66 20.51 -3.65
N ALA A 302 2.86 20.87 -3.22
CA ALA A 302 3.19 21.02 -1.81
C ALA A 302 2.31 22.06 -1.10
N PHE A 303 1.82 23.08 -1.80
CA PHE A 303 0.93 24.11 -1.29
C PHE A 303 -0.27 23.52 -0.55
N PHE A 304 -0.93 22.50 -1.10
CA PHE A 304 -2.09 21.87 -0.46
C PHE A 304 -1.74 21.22 0.88
N GLY A 305 -0.54 20.68 1.00
CA GLY A 305 0.00 20.15 2.24
C GLY A 305 0.41 21.25 3.23
N GLU A 306 0.96 22.37 2.74
CA GLU A 306 1.34 23.52 3.58
C GLU A 306 0.14 24.19 4.25
N VAL A 307 -0.97 24.35 3.51
CA VAL A 307 -2.20 24.98 4.05
C VAL A 307 -3.11 23.99 4.80
N ARG A 308 -2.93 22.68 4.58
CA ARG A 308 -3.62 21.60 5.32
C ARG A 308 -2.62 20.52 5.76
N PRO A 309 -1.87 20.76 6.86
CA PRO A 309 -0.66 20.02 7.20
C PRO A 309 -0.91 18.72 7.97
N HIS A 310 -1.73 17.83 7.40
CA HIS A 310 -1.77 16.43 7.88
C HIS A 310 -0.49 15.72 7.39
N PRO A 311 0.35 15.16 8.29
CA PRO A 311 1.63 14.57 7.90
C PRO A 311 1.50 13.51 6.82
N GLY A 312 0.50 12.62 6.92
CA GLY A 312 0.29 11.59 5.91
C GLY A 312 -0.11 12.17 4.55
N GLN A 313 -0.91 13.24 4.53
CA GLN A 313 -1.33 13.90 3.29
C GLN A 313 -0.12 14.53 2.59
N MET A 314 0.69 15.28 3.33
CA MET A 314 1.90 15.91 2.82
C MET A 314 2.86 14.87 2.24
N GLU A 315 3.03 13.77 2.95
CA GLU A 315 3.92 12.68 2.53
C GLU A 315 3.41 11.97 1.28
N ALA A 316 2.12 11.62 1.23
CA ALA A 316 1.51 10.99 0.06
C ALA A 316 1.56 11.90 -1.18
N ALA A 317 1.27 13.18 -1.02
CA ALA A 317 1.35 14.16 -2.12
C ALA A 317 2.78 14.24 -2.67
N ARG A 318 3.78 14.42 -1.79
CA ARG A 318 5.19 14.47 -2.15
C ARG A 318 5.64 13.21 -2.90
N ASN A 319 5.26 12.03 -2.40
CA ASN A 319 5.61 10.75 -3.03
C ASN A 319 5.00 10.64 -4.43
N ILE A 320 3.70 10.87 -4.57
CA ILE A 320 2.99 10.76 -5.86
C ILE A 320 3.57 11.77 -6.85
N HIS A 321 3.80 13.02 -6.44
CA HIS A 321 4.42 14.04 -7.29
C HIS A 321 5.83 13.62 -7.75
N GLY A 322 6.65 13.10 -6.83
CA GLY A 322 7.98 12.58 -7.15
C GLY A 322 7.96 11.38 -8.11
N PHE A 323 6.98 10.48 -7.98
CA PHE A 323 6.81 9.33 -8.87
C PHE A 323 6.49 9.71 -10.32
N LEU A 324 5.79 10.83 -10.51
CA LEU A 324 5.44 11.39 -11.82
C LEU A 324 6.63 12.07 -12.51
N SER A 325 7.77 12.24 -11.82
CA SER A 325 8.96 12.86 -12.40
C SER A 325 9.39 12.19 -13.71
N LYS A 326 9.70 13.02 -14.72
CA LYS A 326 10.07 12.66 -16.10
C LYS A 326 8.93 12.15 -16.98
N SER A 327 7.70 12.07 -16.48
CA SER A 327 6.56 11.72 -17.33
C SER A 327 6.30 12.81 -18.37
N SER A 328 6.06 12.40 -19.62
CA SER A 328 5.55 13.28 -20.67
C SER A 328 4.03 13.13 -20.88
N LEU A 329 3.38 12.24 -20.13
CA LEU A 329 1.94 11.99 -20.21
C LEU A 329 1.12 12.87 -19.26
N VAL A 330 1.75 13.37 -18.19
CA VAL A 330 1.14 14.28 -17.21
C VAL A 330 0.85 15.63 -17.86
N GLN A 331 -0.31 16.18 -17.55
CA GLN A 331 -0.72 17.53 -17.97
C GLN A 331 -0.28 18.55 -16.92
N HIS A 332 0.27 19.69 -17.36
CA HIS A 332 0.80 20.73 -16.48
C HIS A 332 0.11 22.10 -16.62
N SER A 333 -0.97 22.22 -17.41
CA SER A 333 -1.51 23.53 -17.78
C SER A 333 -3.04 23.60 -17.91
N ASP A 334 -3.50 24.81 -17.62
CA ASP A 334 -4.84 25.33 -17.82
C ASP A 334 -5.30 25.27 -19.28
N THR A 335 -6.16 24.31 -19.63
CA THR A 335 -6.90 24.38 -20.89
C THR A 335 -8.02 25.43 -20.75
N GLU A 336 -8.06 26.41 -21.66
CA GLU A 336 -9.09 27.46 -21.74
C GLU A 336 -10.42 26.95 -22.34
N GLU A 337 -10.44 25.74 -22.92
CA GLU A 337 -11.61 25.17 -23.58
C GLU A 337 -12.40 24.24 -22.64
N GLY A 338 -13.74 24.21 -22.79
CA GLY A 338 -14.73 23.55 -21.92
C GLY A 338 -14.66 22.01 -21.81
N GLU A 339 -13.48 21.47 -21.59
CA GLU A 339 -13.19 20.10 -21.19
C GLU A 339 -13.24 19.96 -19.66
N LEU A 340 -13.23 18.71 -19.18
CA LEU A 340 -13.25 18.45 -17.74
C LEU A 340 -11.95 18.97 -17.12
N ARG A 341 -12.05 20.16 -16.51
CA ARG A 341 -10.92 20.90 -15.93
C ARG A 341 -10.20 20.16 -14.80
N GLN A 342 -10.88 19.24 -14.12
CA GLN A 342 -10.36 18.58 -12.93
C GLN A 342 -10.42 17.07 -13.07
N ASP A 343 -9.39 16.39 -12.60
CA ASP A 343 -9.43 14.93 -12.42
C ASP A 343 -10.53 14.55 -11.42
N ARG A 344 -11.05 13.32 -11.53
CA ARG A 344 -12.02 12.78 -10.56
C ARG A 344 -11.34 12.49 -9.22
N TYR A 345 -12.16 12.34 -8.18
CA TYR A 345 -11.69 12.26 -6.80
C TYR A 345 -10.75 11.08 -6.55
N SER A 346 -10.94 9.96 -7.23
CA SER A 346 -10.08 8.78 -7.10
C SER A 346 -8.60 9.09 -7.33
N VAL A 347 -8.29 10.08 -8.16
CA VAL A 347 -6.94 10.59 -8.41
C VAL A 347 -6.68 11.89 -7.66
N ARG A 348 -7.53 12.90 -7.85
CA ARG A 348 -7.29 14.26 -7.32
C ARG A 348 -7.25 14.34 -5.81
N THR A 349 -8.02 13.51 -5.11
CA THR A 349 -8.06 13.52 -3.64
C THR A 349 -7.23 12.40 -3.02
N ALA A 350 -6.35 11.74 -3.80
CA ALA A 350 -5.64 10.55 -3.35
C ALA A 350 -4.70 10.84 -2.16
N SER A 351 -4.01 11.99 -2.14
CA SER A 351 -3.15 12.36 -1.00
C SER A 351 -3.95 12.55 0.29
N GLN A 352 -5.12 13.19 0.23
CA GLN A 352 -6.02 13.36 1.36
C GLN A 352 -6.66 12.04 1.81
N TRP A 353 -6.88 11.10 0.88
CA TRP A 353 -7.46 9.79 1.15
C TRP A 353 -6.45 8.81 1.79
N ILE A 354 -5.21 8.81 1.29
CA ILE A 354 -4.12 7.96 1.78
C ILE A 354 -3.50 8.53 3.08
N GLY A 355 -3.54 9.85 3.30
CA GLY A 355 -2.87 10.47 4.45
C GLY A 355 -3.25 9.84 5.81
N PRO A 356 -4.54 9.74 6.18
CA PRO A 356 -4.95 9.08 7.42
C PRO A 356 -4.57 7.60 7.49
N VAL A 357 -4.49 6.90 6.35
CA VAL A 357 -4.03 5.50 6.29
C VAL A 357 -2.58 5.39 6.75
N LEU A 358 -1.72 6.30 6.27
CA LEU A 358 -0.31 6.34 6.68
C LEU A 358 -0.18 6.60 8.19
N GLU A 359 -0.99 7.49 8.74
CA GLU A 359 -0.99 7.83 10.16
C GLU A 359 -1.46 6.64 11.03
N ASP A 360 -2.52 5.94 10.61
CA ASP A 360 -3.02 4.76 11.31
C ASP A 360 -2.04 3.58 11.26
N LEU A 361 -1.38 3.35 10.12
CA LEU A 361 -0.35 2.30 9.99
C LEU A 361 0.90 2.61 10.82
N HIS A 362 1.28 3.89 10.93
CA HIS A 362 2.37 4.29 11.82
C HIS A 362 2.03 3.97 13.29
N LEU A 363 0.82 4.28 13.74
CA LEU A 363 0.37 3.95 15.09
C LEU A 363 0.27 2.44 15.31
N ALA A 364 -0.23 1.69 14.33
CA ALA A 364 -0.28 0.23 14.38
C ALA A 364 1.13 -0.37 14.50
N HIS A 365 2.12 0.17 13.78
CA HIS A 365 3.51 -0.22 13.90
C HIS A 365 4.09 0.04 15.29
N GLN A 366 3.82 1.19 15.88
CA GLN A 366 4.24 1.47 17.26
C GLN A 366 3.63 0.47 18.26
N GLN A 367 2.32 0.19 18.14
CA GLN A 367 1.62 -0.75 19.02
C GLN A 367 2.19 -2.17 18.91
N ILE A 368 2.41 -2.66 17.69
CA ILE A 368 2.99 -3.99 17.44
C ILE A 368 4.46 -4.04 17.88
N GLY A 369 5.25 -2.99 17.63
CA GLY A 369 6.63 -2.86 18.08
C GLY A 369 6.79 -2.90 19.61
N ILE A 370 5.87 -2.27 20.34
CA ILE A 370 5.83 -2.35 21.81
C ILE A 370 5.43 -3.76 22.26
N GLU A 371 4.39 -4.34 21.67
CA GLU A 371 3.88 -5.66 22.06
C GLU A 371 4.95 -6.75 21.88
N MET A 372 5.69 -6.77 20.76
CA MET A 372 6.71 -7.78 20.49
C MET A 372 7.91 -7.72 21.45
N ASN A 373 8.08 -6.60 22.15
CA ASN A 373 9.11 -6.35 23.16
C ASN A 373 8.55 -6.26 24.58
N SER A 374 7.29 -6.67 24.77
CA SER A 374 6.64 -6.67 26.07
C SER A 374 6.76 -8.03 26.77
N VAL A 375 6.84 -7.98 28.10
CA VAL A 375 6.70 -9.19 28.93
C VAL A 375 5.21 -9.50 29.09
N THR A 376 4.68 -10.31 28.18
CA THR A 376 3.30 -10.78 28.19
C THR A 376 3.27 -12.11 28.91
N ASP A 377 3.06 -12.09 30.23
CA ASP A 377 2.99 -13.26 31.12
C ASP A 377 2.34 -12.85 32.45
N ASN A 378 1.94 -13.84 33.27
CA ASN A 378 1.46 -13.65 34.63
C ASN A 378 1.60 -14.94 35.47
N PRO A 379 2.05 -14.85 36.74
CA PRO A 379 2.64 -13.67 37.37
C PRO A 379 4.03 -13.36 36.81
N LEU A 380 4.48 -12.12 37.02
CA LEU A 380 5.85 -11.69 36.74
C LEU A 380 6.69 -11.75 38.03
N ILE A 381 7.99 -11.97 37.88
CA ILE A 381 8.95 -11.97 38.98
C ILE A 381 9.71 -10.66 38.89
N ASP A 382 9.75 -9.86 39.96
CA ASP A 382 10.48 -8.60 39.98
C ASP A 382 11.84 -8.76 40.70
N PRO A 383 12.96 -8.85 39.95
CA PRO A 383 14.29 -9.01 40.55
C PRO A 383 14.68 -7.82 41.43
N ALA A 384 14.19 -6.61 41.13
CA ALA A 384 14.52 -5.40 41.88
C ALA A 384 13.86 -5.36 43.26
N ARG A 385 12.86 -6.22 43.52
CA ARG A 385 12.16 -6.35 44.80
C ARG A 385 12.31 -7.75 45.38
N ASP A 386 13.53 -8.29 45.36
CA ASP A 386 13.87 -9.60 45.93
C ASP A 386 13.00 -10.75 45.39
N GLY A 387 12.73 -10.73 44.07
CA GLY A 387 11.95 -11.77 43.41
C GLY A 387 10.44 -11.72 43.68
N LYS A 388 9.90 -10.57 44.10
CA LYS A 388 8.47 -10.42 44.41
C LYS A 388 7.58 -10.87 43.24
N MET A 389 6.61 -11.73 43.54
CA MET A 389 5.59 -12.22 42.59
C MET A 389 4.52 -11.14 42.32
N MET A 390 4.55 -10.58 41.12
CA MET A 390 3.66 -9.53 40.65
C MET A 390 2.53 -10.13 39.80
N HIS A 391 1.30 -9.97 40.27
CA HIS A 391 0.11 -10.47 39.57
C HIS A 391 -0.55 -9.32 38.81
N GLY A 392 -0.83 -9.51 37.52
CA GLY A 392 -1.34 -8.48 36.63
C GLY A 392 -2.00 -9.04 35.37
N GLY A 393 -2.28 -8.16 34.41
CA GLY A 393 -3.04 -8.46 33.20
C GLY A 393 -2.25 -8.29 31.89
N ASN A 394 -0.92 -8.38 31.91
CA ASN A 394 -0.05 -8.16 30.73
C ASN A 394 -0.29 -9.16 29.58
N PHE A 395 -1.08 -10.20 29.82
CA PHE A 395 -1.51 -11.17 28.82
C PHE A 395 -2.66 -10.68 27.91
N GLN A 396 -3.21 -9.48 28.17
CA GLN A 396 -4.37 -8.92 27.47
C GLN A 396 -3.96 -8.18 26.19
N ALA A 397 -4.23 -8.76 25.02
CA ALA A 397 -3.74 -8.25 23.73
C ALA A 397 -4.58 -7.14 23.09
N ARG A 398 -5.25 -6.26 23.86
CA ARG A 398 -6.16 -5.25 23.27
C ARG A 398 -5.43 -4.24 22.37
N ALA A 399 -4.15 -3.96 22.63
CA ALA A 399 -3.31 -3.14 21.76
C ALA A 399 -3.16 -3.76 20.36
N VAL A 400 -2.97 -5.07 20.27
CA VAL A 400 -2.90 -5.80 18.99
C VAL A 400 -4.23 -5.72 18.24
N THR A 401 -5.38 -5.87 18.92
CA THR A 401 -6.68 -5.70 18.26
C THR A 401 -6.86 -4.29 17.70
N SER A 402 -6.45 -3.27 18.46
CA SER A 402 -6.48 -1.87 18.00
C SER A 402 -5.64 -1.67 16.74
N ALA A 403 -4.40 -2.18 16.73
CA ALA A 403 -3.51 -2.13 15.58
C ALA A 403 -4.11 -2.86 14.35
N MET A 404 -4.70 -4.03 14.56
CA MET A 404 -5.26 -4.85 13.48
C MET A 404 -6.55 -4.27 12.89
N GLU A 405 -7.40 -3.64 13.69
CA GLU A 405 -8.60 -2.97 13.20
C GLU A 405 -8.25 -1.73 12.35
N LYS A 406 -7.26 -0.94 12.80
CA LYS A 406 -6.69 0.19 12.02
C LYS A 406 -6.11 -0.27 10.70
N THR A 407 -5.29 -1.30 10.75
CA THR A 407 -4.64 -1.88 9.56
C THR A 407 -5.70 -2.40 8.59
N ARG A 408 -6.72 -3.09 9.08
CA ARG A 408 -7.80 -3.63 8.22
C ARG A 408 -8.66 -2.54 7.59
N GLN A 409 -9.02 -1.51 8.36
CA GLN A 409 -9.72 -0.35 7.83
C GLN A 409 -8.88 0.37 6.78
N SER A 410 -7.58 0.52 7.01
CA SER A 410 -6.63 1.10 6.07
C SER A 410 -6.59 0.36 4.73
N LEU A 411 -6.53 -0.98 4.77
CA LEU A 411 -6.56 -1.83 3.56
C LEU A 411 -7.85 -1.64 2.75
N GLN A 412 -9.01 -1.58 3.42
CA GLN A 412 -10.29 -1.33 2.75
C GLN A 412 -10.35 0.07 2.14
N THR A 413 -9.84 1.09 2.84
CA THR A 413 -9.74 2.47 2.34
C THR A 413 -8.89 2.52 1.08
N ILE A 414 -7.70 1.90 1.08
CA ILE A 414 -6.85 1.79 -0.11
C ILE A 414 -7.62 1.08 -1.25
N GLY A 415 -8.23 -0.07 -0.97
CA GLY A 415 -8.99 -0.83 -1.95
C GLY A 415 -10.08 -0.01 -2.64
N ARG A 416 -10.83 0.82 -1.89
CA ARG A 416 -11.91 1.65 -2.44
C ARG A 416 -11.39 2.63 -3.50
N MET A 417 -10.23 3.22 -3.24
CA MET A 417 -9.57 4.15 -4.15
C MET A 417 -9.03 3.42 -5.38
N LEU A 418 -8.25 2.35 -5.19
CA LEU A 418 -7.65 1.58 -6.29
C LEU A 418 -8.72 0.95 -7.20
N PHE A 419 -9.82 0.45 -6.64
CA PHE A 419 -10.97 -0.01 -7.42
C PHE A 419 -11.53 1.09 -8.32
N SER A 420 -11.72 2.29 -7.76
CA SER A 420 -12.27 3.42 -8.52
C SER A 420 -11.33 3.86 -9.65
N GLN A 421 -10.03 3.94 -9.35
CA GLN A 421 -8.99 4.26 -10.33
C GLN A 421 -8.97 3.23 -11.48
N CYS A 422 -8.95 1.93 -11.16
CA CYS A 422 -8.93 0.87 -12.16
C CYS A 422 -10.21 0.85 -13.02
N ALA A 423 -11.38 1.04 -12.40
CA ALA A 423 -12.65 1.13 -13.12
C ALA A 423 -12.69 2.35 -14.06
N GLU A 424 -12.10 3.47 -13.63
CA GLU A 424 -11.98 4.67 -14.47
C GLU A 424 -11.11 4.44 -15.69
N LEU A 425 -10.03 3.65 -15.60
CA LEU A 425 -9.18 3.28 -16.75
C LEU A 425 -9.93 2.43 -17.78
N ILE A 426 -10.71 1.46 -17.30
CA ILE A 426 -11.44 0.50 -18.15
C ILE A 426 -12.59 1.17 -18.89
N ASN A 427 -13.21 2.19 -18.30
CA ASN A 427 -14.41 2.83 -18.82
C ASN A 427 -14.10 3.97 -19.82
N PRO A 428 -14.51 3.85 -21.10
CA PRO A 428 -14.24 4.85 -22.14
C PRO A 428 -14.90 6.21 -21.88
N ALA A 429 -15.94 6.27 -21.04
CA ALA A 429 -16.57 7.54 -20.66
C ALA A 429 -15.71 8.35 -19.67
N THR A 430 -14.71 7.72 -19.05
CA THR A 430 -13.93 8.31 -17.96
C THR A 430 -12.43 8.35 -18.23
N ASN A 431 -11.93 7.52 -19.14
CA ASN A 431 -10.51 7.24 -19.34
C ASN A 431 -9.75 8.14 -20.33
N ARG A 432 -10.39 9.22 -20.84
CA ARG A 432 -9.81 10.20 -21.76
C ARG A 432 -9.17 9.60 -23.03
N GLY A 433 -9.94 8.87 -23.83
CA GLY A 433 -9.51 8.42 -25.16
C GLY A 433 -8.83 7.04 -25.21
N LEU A 434 -8.74 6.32 -24.09
CA LEU A 434 -8.38 4.91 -24.11
C LEU A 434 -9.55 4.06 -24.67
N ALA A 435 -9.22 2.96 -25.33
CA ALA A 435 -10.22 2.07 -25.91
C ALA A 435 -11.12 1.43 -24.83
N PRO A 436 -12.40 1.12 -25.15
CA PRO A 436 -13.29 0.44 -24.22
C PRO A 436 -12.70 -0.88 -23.72
N ASN A 437 -12.68 -1.09 -22.41
CA ASN A 437 -12.06 -2.28 -21.80
C ASN A 437 -10.57 -2.43 -22.15
N LEU A 438 -9.81 -1.34 -22.32
CA LEU A 438 -8.36 -1.35 -22.53
C LEU A 438 -7.88 -2.30 -23.65
N VAL A 439 -8.69 -2.47 -24.69
CA VAL A 439 -8.39 -3.37 -25.80
C VAL A 439 -7.43 -2.71 -26.78
N ALA A 440 -6.52 -3.51 -27.33
CA ALA A 440 -5.56 -3.06 -28.34
C ALA A 440 -6.07 -3.33 -29.77
N GLU A 441 -6.99 -4.29 -29.91
CA GLU A 441 -7.64 -4.68 -31.16
C GLU A 441 -8.86 -3.81 -31.48
N GLU A 442 -9.63 -4.26 -32.48
CA GLU A 442 -10.92 -3.67 -32.80
C GLU A 442 -11.90 -3.80 -31.61
N PRO A 443 -12.54 -2.71 -31.16
CA PRO A 443 -13.48 -2.73 -30.04
C PRO A 443 -14.65 -3.71 -30.21
N SER A 444 -15.05 -4.02 -31.45
CA SER A 444 -16.11 -5.01 -31.70
C SER A 444 -15.66 -6.46 -31.47
N GLN A 445 -14.36 -6.72 -31.43
CA GLN A 445 -13.78 -8.07 -31.42
C GLN A 445 -13.23 -8.48 -30.05
N SER A 446 -12.97 -7.53 -29.15
CA SER A 446 -12.27 -7.76 -27.88
C SER A 446 -13.00 -7.10 -26.72
N PHE A 447 -13.12 -7.83 -25.62
CA PHE A 447 -13.73 -7.35 -24.36
C PHE A 447 -12.93 -7.82 -23.13
N ILE A 448 -11.64 -8.11 -23.33
CA ILE A 448 -10.84 -8.98 -22.44
C ILE A 448 -10.72 -8.49 -21.00
N TRP A 449 -10.83 -7.17 -20.76
CA TRP A 449 -10.78 -6.58 -19.41
C TRP A 449 -12.12 -6.50 -18.69
N LYS A 450 -13.23 -6.82 -19.37
CA LYS A 450 -14.57 -6.79 -18.76
C LYS A 450 -14.69 -7.74 -17.58
N GLY A 451 -14.08 -8.93 -17.68
CA GLY A 451 -14.06 -9.89 -16.57
C GLY A 451 -13.26 -9.39 -15.37
N THR A 452 -12.16 -8.67 -15.62
CA THR A 452 -11.34 -8.06 -14.57
C THR A 452 -12.09 -6.94 -13.85
N ASP A 453 -12.89 -6.13 -14.55
CA ASP A 453 -13.76 -5.11 -13.95
C ASP A 453 -14.76 -5.73 -12.94
N ILE A 454 -15.37 -6.85 -13.32
CA ILE A 454 -16.26 -7.62 -12.42
C ILE A 454 -15.49 -8.17 -11.22
N MET A 455 -14.29 -8.72 -11.45
CA MET A 455 -13.43 -9.28 -10.40
C MET A 455 -13.07 -8.23 -9.34
N ILE A 456 -12.59 -7.06 -9.75
CA ILE A 456 -12.19 -6.00 -8.80
C ILE A 456 -13.39 -5.45 -8.01
N ALA A 457 -14.59 -5.44 -8.60
CA ALA A 457 -15.81 -5.06 -7.89
C ALA A 457 -16.17 -6.07 -6.78
N ALA A 458 -16.03 -7.36 -7.06
CA ALA A 458 -16.24 -8.42 -6.06
C ALA A 458 -15.22 -8.32 -4.91
N LEU A 459 -13.93 -8.17 -5.24
CA LEU A 459 -12.86 -8.01 -4.25
C LEU A 459 -13.07 -6.77 -3.38
N GLN A 460 -13.48 -5.65 -3.96
CA GLN A 460 -13.77 -4.45 -3.19
C GLN A 460 -14.99 -4.60 -2.27
N ALA A 461 -16.02 -5.34 -2.71
CA ALA A 461 -17.18 -5.62 -1.87
C ALA A 461 -16.79 -6.49 -0.65
N GLU A 462 -15.94 -7.49 -0.87
CA GLU A 462 -15.41 -8.35 0.20
C GLU A 462 -14.51 -7.58 1.18
N LEU A 463 -13.62 -6.72 0.68
CA LEU A 463 -12.86 -5.79 1.53
C LEU A 463 -13.77 -4.91 2.39
N GLY A 464 -14.87 -4.42 1.82
CA GLY A 464 -15.90 -3.68 2.53
C GLY A 464 -16.50 -4.45 3.71
N PHE A 465 -16.77 -5.75 3.53
CA PHE A 465 -17.26 -6.62 4.60
C PHE A 465 -16.18 -6.92 5.65
N LEU A 466 -14.94 -7.18 5.24
CA LEU A 466 -13.83 -7.50 6.13
C LEU A 466 -13.48 -6.34 7.07
N ALA A 467 -13.75 -5.09 6.67
CA ALA A 467 -13.49 -3.91 7.50
C ALA A 467 -14.30 -3.83 8.81
N ASN A 468 -15.33 -4.67 8.98
CA ASN A 468 -16.10 -4.70 10.23
C ASN A 468 -15.20 -5.00 11.45
N PRO A 469 -15.45 -4.34 12.60
CA PRO A 469 -14.65 -4.55 13.80
C PRO A 469 -14.90 -5.93 14.40
N VAL A 470 -13.86 -6.52 14.98
CA VAL A 470 -13.93 -7.80 15.69
C VAL A 470 -14.13 -7.55 17.19
N GLY A 471 -13.54 -6.49 17.73
CA GLY A 471 -13.56 -6.17 19.16
C GLY A 471 -14.95 -5.92 19.74
N SER A 472 -15.95 -5.60 18.91
CA SER A 472 -17.36 -5.48 19.33
C SER A 472 -18.04 -6.81 19.64
N HIS A 473 -17.41 -7.95 19.31
CA HIS A 473 -17.99 -9.29 19.44
C HIS A 473 -17.50 -10.06 20.69
N VAL A 474 -16.85 -9.39 21.62
CA VAL A 474 -16.35 -9.98 22.88
C VAL A 474 -17.47 -10.71 23.63
N GLN A 475 -17.17 -11.94 24.05
CA GLN A 475 -18.05 -12.79 24.84
C GLN A 475 -17.45 -13.05 26.22
N THR A 476 -18.31 -13.20 27.23
CA THR A 476 -17.88 -13.71 28.54
C THR A 476 -17.44 -15.16 28.41
N ALA A 477 -16.22 -15.47 28.82
CA ALA A 477 -15.65 -16.81 28.73
C ALA A 477 -15.09 -17.29 30.09
N GLU A 478 -14.72 -18.58 30.13
CA GLU A 478 -13.97 -19.20 31.23
C GLU A 478 -14.62 -18.94 32.60
N MET A 479 -15.82 -19.49 32.80
CA MET A 479 -16.59 -19.40 34.06
C MET A 479 -16.87 -17.95 34.53
N GLY A 480 -16.83 -16.97 33.63
CA GLY A 480 -17.05 -15.56 33.95
C GLY A 480 -15.80 -14.78 34.35
N ASN A 481 -14.64 -15.45 34.49
CA ASN A 481 -13.38 -14.80 34.81
C ASN A 481 -12.87 -13.95 33.63
N GLN A 482 -13.05 -14.43 32.40
CA GLN A 482 -12.65 -13.71 31.18
C GLN A 482 -13.86 -13.00 30.57
N SER A 483 -14.48 -12.12 31.36
CA SER A 483 -15.64 -11.30 30.97
C SER A 483 -15.31 -10.26 29.90
N ILE A 484 -14.03 -9.90 29.78
CA ILE A 484 -13.48 -9.12 28.68
C ILE A 484 -12.26 -9.83 28.09
N ASN A 485 -12.09 -9.73 26.78
CA ASN A 485 -10.98 -10.31 26.03
C ASN A 485 -10.71 -9.50 24.76
N SER A 486 -9.54 -9.66 24.16
CA SER A 486 -9.12 -8.81 23.04
C SER A 486 -9.59 -9.32 21.68
N LEU A 487 -9.77 -10.63 21.52
CA LEU A 487 -9.98 -11.29 20.22
C LEU A 487 -8.86 -10.98 19.19
N ALA A 488 -7.65 -10.67 19.66
CA ALA A 488 -6.56 -10.17 18.83
C ALA A 488 -6.18 -11.12 17.69
N LEU A 489 -6.06 -12.43 17.94
CA LEU A 489 -5.77 -13.41 16.88
C LEU A 489 -6.87 -13.44 15.80
N ILE A 490 -8.14 -13.30 16.19
CA ILE A 490 -9.26 -13.26 15.24
C ILE A 490 -9.16 -11.98 14.38
N SER A 491 -8.86 -10.84 14.99
CA SER A 491 -8.65 -9.59 14.26
C SER A 491 -7.47 -9.71 13.29
N GLY A 492 -6.33 -10.25 13.73
CA GLY A 492 -5.16 -10.46 12.88
C GLY A 492 -5.43 -11.39 11.69
N ARG A 493 -6.20 -12.47 11.89
CA ARG A 493 -6.62 -13.39 10.82
C ARG A 493 -7.43 -12.68 9.72
N TYR A 494 -8.44 -11.90 10.11
CA TYR A 494 -9.24 -11.14 9.14
C TYR A 494 -8.48 -9.98 8.51
N THR A 495 -7.47 -9.43 9.19
CA THR A 495 -6.57 -8.45 8.59
C THR A 495 -5.69 -9.07 7.52
N LEU A 496 -5.20 -10.32 7.71
CA LEU A 496 -4.48 -11.04 6.65
C LEU A 496 -5.37 -11.40 5.47
N GLU A 497 -6.62 -11.80 5.71
CA GLU A 497 -7.59 -11.98 4.62
C GLU A 497 -7.73 -10.69 3.80
N ALA A 498 -7.88 -9.53 4.47
CA ALA A 498 -7.95 -8.24 3.80
C ALA A 498 -6.67 -7.89 3.03
N VAL A 499 -5.49 -8.29 3.53
CA VAL A 499 -4.22 -8.16 2.77
C VAL A 499 -4.28 -8.98 1.49
N GLU A 500 -4.76 -10.22 1.55
CA GLU A 500 -4.85 -11.11 0.38
C GLU A 500 -5.86 -10.57 -0.65
N THR A 501 -7.04 -10.14 -0.21
CA THR A 501 -8.06 -9.54 -1.09
C THR A 501 -7.54 -8.27 -1.77
N LEU A 502 -6.88 -7.36 -1.02
CA LEU A 502 -6.29 -6.15 -1.59
C LEU A 502 -5.11 -6.44 -2.52
N SER A 503 -4.34 -7.48 -2.24
CA SER A 503 -3.22 -7.90 -3.10
C SER A 503 -3.70 -8.35 -4.47
N GLN A 504 -4.81 -9.09 -4.55
CA GLN A 504 -5.41 -9.48 -5.84
C GLN A 504 -5.92 -8.25 -6.62
N LEU A 505 -6.58 -7.32 -5.94
CA LEU A 505 -7.06 -6.07 -6.55
C LEU A 505 -5.90 -5.21 -7.07
N SER A 506 -4.86 -5.03 -6.25
CA SER A 506 -3.68 -4.22 -6.59
C SER A 506 -2.88 -4.85 -7.74
N ALA A 507 -2.77 -6.19 -7.77
CA ALA A 507 -2.17 -6.90 -8.88
C ALA A 507 -2.94 -6.68 -10.19
N ALA A 508 -4.28 -6.79 -10.16
CA ALA A 508 -5.12 -6.52 -11.32
C ALA A 508 -4.98 -5.06 -11.81
N HIS A 509 -4.97 -4.12 -10.87
CA HIS A 509 -4.81 -2.70 -11.17
C HIS A 509 -3.43 -2.39 -11.78
N LEU A 510 -2.35 -3.02 -11.28
CA LEU A 510 -1.01 -2.85 -11.82
C LEU A 510 -0.91 -3.32 -13.29
N VAL A 511 -1.48 -4.49 -13.61
CA VAL A 511 -1.50 -4.98 -15.00
C VAL A 511 -2.37 -4.06 -15.88
N ALA A 512 -3.50 -3.56 -15.37
CA ALA A 512 -4.35 -2.61 -16.08
C ALA A 512 -3.63 -1.29 -16.37
N CYS A 513 -2.86 -0.76 -15.40
CA CYS A 513 -2.02 0.41 -15.59
C CYS A 513 -0.98 0.17 -16.69
N CYS A 514 -0.26 -0.95 -16.65
CA CYS A 514 0.73 -1.27 -17.69
C CYS A 514 0.08 -1.37 -19.09
N GLN A 515 -1.11 -1.98 -19.18
CA GLN A 515 -1.87 -2.04 -20.43
C GLN A 515 -2.29 -0.65 -20.92
N ALA A 516 -2.80 0.20 -20.03
CA ALA A 516 -3.22 1.54 -20.39
C ALA A 516 -2.04 2.41 -20.84
N LEU A 517 -0.89 2.30 -20.17
CA LEU A 517 0.35 3.01 -20.55
C LEU A 517 0.88 2.52 -21.91
N ASP A 518 0.77 1.23 -22.21
CA ASP A 518 1.08 0.72 -23.55
C ASP A 518 0.19 1.33 -24.64
N LEU A 519 -1.11 1.42 -24.39
CA LEU A 519 -2.06 2.05 -25.33
C LEU A 519 -1.78 3.55 -25.51
N ARG A 520 -1.35 4.25 -24.46
CA ARG A 520 -0.90 5.65 -24.55
C ARG A 520 0.36 5.78 -25.40
N ALA A 521 1.40 5.00 -25.10
CA ALA A 521 2.64 5.02 -25.85
C ALA A 521 2.44 4.68 -27.34
N MET A 522 1.58 3.68 -27.63
CA MET A 522 1.16 3.36 -29.00
C MET A 522 0.48 4.55 -29.69
N SER A 523 -0.40 5.26 -28.98
CA SER A 523 -1.10 6.44 -29.49
C SER A 523 -0.15 7.62 -29.73
N CYS A 524 0.80 7.87 -28.82
CA CYS A 524 1.83 8.91 -28.99
C CYS A 524 2.69 8.65 -30.24
N LYS A 525 3.15 7.41 -30.45
CA LYS A 525 3.91 7.01 -31.65
C LYS A 525 3.11 7.20 -32.93
N TYR A 526 1.82 6.84 -32.91
CA TYR A 526 0.91 7.05 -34.03
C TYR A 526 0.75 8.54 -34.37
N LEU A 527 0.44 9.38 -33.38
CA LEU A 527 0.24 10.82 -33.58
C LEU A 527 1.52 11.51 -34.07
N ALA A 528 2.69 11.14 -33.54
CA ALA A 528 3.98 11.67 -33.99
C ALA A 528 4.26 11.35 -35.48
N THR A 529 3.85 10.16 -35.94
CA THR A 529 3.99 9.73 -37.33
C THR A 529 2.97 10.42 -38.24
N MET A 530 1.71 10.52 -37.79
CA MET A 530 0.62 11.10 -38.59
C MET A 530 0.72 12.62 -38.74
N ALA A 531 1.26 13.34 -37.74
CA ALA A 531 1.29 14.80 -37.72
C ALA A 531 1.93 15.45 -38.98
N PRO A 532 3.16 15.10 -39.41
CA PRO A 532 3.75 15.68 -40.62
C PRO A 532 2.97 15.30 -41.89
N ILE A 533 2.54 14.04 -42.00
CA ILE A 533 1.80 13.53 -43.16
C ILE A 533 0.45 14.25 -43.31
N PHE A 534 -0.27 14.41 -42.21
CA PHE A 534 -1.53 15.15 -42.16
C PHE A 534 -1.35 16.60 -42.62
N LYS A 535 -0.29 17.27 -42.15
CA LYS A 535 0.03 18.65 -42.55
C LYS A 535 0.30 18.76 -44.05
N ASP A 536 1.11 17.86 -44.61
CA ASP A 536 1.47 17.88 -46.03
C ASP A 536 0.25 17.62 -46.91
N MET A 537 -0.55 16.60 -46.58
CA MET A 537 -1.79 16.27 -47.31
C MET A 537 -2.81 17.41 -47.28
N THR A 538 -2.91 18.11 -46.14
CA THR A 538 -3.84 19.24 -45.99
C THR A 538 -3.36 20.48 -46.74
N ARG A 539 -2.04 20.76 -46.77
CA ARG A 539 -1.48 21.84 -47.60
C ARG A 539 -1.65 21.57 -49.09
N GLU A 540 -1.35 20.35 -49.53
CA GLU A 540 -1.51 19.90 -50.91
C GLU A 540 -2.96 20.08 -51.37
N ALA A 541 -3.92 19.72 -50.52
CA ALA A 541 -5.34 19.77 -50.86
C ALA A 541 -5.94 21.18 -50.92
N PHE A 542 -5.51 22.11 -50.05
CA PHE A 542 -6.25 23.37 -49.84
C PHE A 542 -5.48 24.66 -50.09
N SER A 543 -4.16 24.63 -50.32
CA SER A 543 -3.34 25.84 -50.48
C SER A 543 -3.86 26.84 -51.53
N GLU A 544 -4.43 26.35 -52.64
CA GLU A 544 -5.01 27.19 -53.71
C GLU A 544 -6.44 27.67 -53.42
N PHE A 545 -7.12 27.07 -52.44
CA PHE A 545 -8.54 27.30 -52.14
C PHE A 545 -8.77 28.14 -50.88
N LEU A 546 -7.73 28.49 -50.12
CA LEU A 546 -7.85 29.29 -48.90
C LEU A 546 -8.50 30.65 -49.16
N LEU A 547 -9.39 31.06 -48.26
CA LEU A 547 -9.98 32.41 -48.26
C LEU A 547 -8.95 33.49 -47.93
N ALA A 548 -8.04 33.17 -46.99
CA ALA A 548 -6.95 34.02 -46.52
C ALA A 548 -5.68 33.15 -46.36
N PRO A 549 -4.72 33.17 -47.31
CA PRO A 549 -3.54 32.30 -47.29
C PRO A 549 -2.70 32.39 -46.00
N GLU A 550 -2.69 33.55 -45.35
CA GLU A 550 -2.04 33.79 -44.06
C GLU A 550 -2.62 32.96 -42.90
N THR A 551 -3.84 32.43 -43.05
CA THR A 551 -4.52 31.60 -42.03
C THR A 551 -4.20 30.11 -42.15
N ALA A 552 -3.36 29.69 -43.10
CA ALA A 552 -3.03 28.29 -43.36
C ALA A 552 -2.54 27.55 -42.10
N GLU A 553 -1.61 28.14 -41.33
CA GLU A 553 -1.10 27.52 -40.09
C GLU A 553 -2.16 27.42 -39.00
N VAL A 554 -3.03 28.43 -38.89
CA VAL A 554 -4.14 28.45 -37.92
C VAL A 554 -5.13 27.34 -38.24
N LEU A 555 -5.50 27.18 -39.51
CA LEU A 555 -6.35 26.08 -39.97
C LEU A 555 -5.72 24.72 -39.68
N LEU A 556 -4.44 24.54 -40.00
CA LEU A 556 -3.73 23.28 -39.74
C LEU A 556 -3.71 22.93 -38.25
N SER A 557 -3.42 23.91 -37.39
CA SER A 557 -3.43 23.72 -35.94
C SER A 557 -4.82 23.35 -35.43
N ALA A 558 -5.86 24.05 -35.88
CA ALA A 558 -7.24 23.80 -35.47
C ALA A 558 -7.74 22.42 -35.95
N LEU A 559 -7.42 22.04 -37.20
CA LEU A 559 -7.75 20.72 -37.74
C LEU A 559 -7.02 19.60 -37.00
N TRP A 560 -5.75 19.80 -36.66
CA TRP A 560 -4.96 18.81 -35.92
C TRP A 560 -5.50 18.59 -34.50
N ALA A 561 -5.86 19.68 -33.80
CA ALA A 561 -6.50 19.59 -32.48
C ALA A 561 -7.87 18.89 -32.58
N ALA A 562 -8.69 19.26 -33.56
CA ALA A 562 -9.99 18.62 -33.80
C ALA A 562 -9.84 17.13 -34.18
N PHE A 563 -8.80 16.76 -34.93
CA PHE A 563 -8.48 15.38 -35.27
C PHE A 563 -8.17 14.54 -34.01
N GLN A 564 -7.30 15.03 -33.12
CA GLN A 564 -6.97 14.34 -31.86
C GLN A 564 -8.22 14.17 -30.98
N LYS A 565 -9.03 15.22 -30.83
CA LYS A 565 -10.26 15.18 -30.05
C LYS A 565 -11.29 14.19 -30.62
N ALA A 566 -11.46 14.17 -31.94
CA ALA A 566 -12.32 13.21 -32.61
C ALA A 566 -11.81 11.77 -32.45
N LEU A 567 -10.49 11.58 -32.53
CA LEU A 567 -9.85 10.28 -32.31
C LEU A 567 -10.19 9.73 -30.92
N ASP A 568 -10.13 10.55 -29.88
CA ASP A 568 -10.47 10.18 -28.50
C ASP A 568 -11.97 9.94 -28.30
N THR A 569 -12.81 10.66 -29.04
CA THR A 569 -14.29 10.55 -28.96
C THR A 569 -14.80 9.24 -29.58
N TYR A 570 -14.19 8.79 -30.68
CA TYR A 570 -14.68 7.69 -31.50
C TYR A 570 -13.99 6.34 -31.22
N THR A 571 -13.38 6.17 -30.05
CA THR A 571 -12.68 4.93 -29.62
C THR A 571 -13.54 3.67 -29.58
N HIS A 572 -14.87 3.82 -29.62
CA HIS A 572 -15.83 2.72 -29.62
C HIS A 572 -16.15 2.18 -31.03
N PHE A 573 -15.70 2.84 -32.09
CA PHE A 573 -15.79 2.32 -33.45
C PHE A 573 -14.54 1.51 -33.81
N ASP A 574 -14.73 0.45 -34.58
CA ASP A 574 -13.63 -0.22 -35.27
C ASP A 574 -12.89 0.76 -36.18
N SER A 575 -11.58 0.57 -36.27
CA SER A 575 -10.62 1.48 -36.87
C SER A 575 -11.05 2.03 -38.24
N PRO A 576 -11.53 1.21 -39.21
CA PRO A 576 -11.96 1.74 -40.51
C PRO A 576 -13.10 2.77 -40.41
N LYS A 577 -14.09 2.49 -39.57
CA LYS A 577 -15.21 3.41 -39.33
C LYS A 577 -14.77 4.60 -38.46
N ARG A 578 -13.93 4.36 -37.46
CA ARG A 578 -13.37 5.40 -36.59
C ARG A 578 -12.68 6.49 -37.41
N PHE A 579 -11.78 6.12 -38.32
CA PHE A 579 -11.08 7.10 -39.16
C PHE A 579 -12.00 7.78 -40.18
N ALA A 580 -12.92 7.05 -40.81
CA ALA A 580 -13.90 7.66 -41.72
C ALA A 580 -14.71 8.76 -41.04
N VAL A 581 -15.34 8.46 -39.91
CA VAL A 581 -16.14 9.42 -39.14
C VAL A 581 -15.27 10.55 -38.58
N THR A 582 -14.04 10.25 -38.17
CA THR A 582 -13.08 11.26 -37.69
C THR A 582 -12.83 12.32 -38.76
N PHE A 583 -12.45 11.94 -39.98
CA PHE A 583 -12.17 12.94 -41.03
C PHE A 583 -13.43 13.60 -41.59
N GLU A 584 -14.56 12.90 -41.65
CA GLU A 584 -15.85 13.51 -41.99
C GLU A 584 -16.22 14.63 -41.01
N SER A 585 -15.95 14.44 -39.71
CA SER A 585 -16.22 15.45 -38.68
C SER A 585 -15.37 16.72 -38.80
N LEU A 586 -14.26 16.68 -39.54
CA LEU A 586 -13.37 17.83 -39.75
C LEU A 586 -13.82 18.73 -40.90
N GLN A 587 -14.64 18.22 -41.82
CA GLN A 587 -15.08 18.96 -43.02
C GLN A 587 -15.70 20.33 -42.71
N PRO A 588 -16.57 20.50 -41.68
CA PRO A 588 -17.13 21.81 -41.36
C PRO A 588 -16.08 22.86 -40.99
N LEU A 589 -14.94 22.45 -40.40
CA LEU A 589 -13.86 23.36 -40.06
C LEU A 589 -13.10 23.81 -41.31
N VAL A 590 -12.88 22.90 -42.26
CA VAL A 590 -12.28 23.22 -43.56
C VAL A 590 -13.16 24.20 -44.35
N LEU A 591 -14.48 23.93 -44.42
CA LEU A 591 -15.44 24.75 -45.14
C LEU A 591 -15.48 26.22 -44.69
N LYS A 592 -15.13 26.51 -43.44
CA LYS A 592 -15.01 27.89 -42.92
C LYS A 592 -13.83 28.66 -43.49
N HIS A 593 -12.84 27.98 -44.05
CA HIS A 593 -11.54 28.56 -44.43
C HIS A 593 -11.23 28.46 -45.93
N ILE A 594 -12.06 27.76 -46.71
CA ILE A 594 -11.88 27.60 -48.17
C ILE A 594 -13.00 28.27 -48.97
N ARG A 595 -12.72 28.60 -50.23
CA ARG A 595 -13.73 29.03 -51.20
C ARG A 595 -14.66 27.86 -51.55
N THR A 596 -15.96 28.12 -51.66
CA THR A 596 -16.97 27.11 -51.99
C THR A 596 -17.17 26.95 -53.51
N THR A 597 -16.13 26.49 -54.20
CA THR A 597 -16.17 26.15 -55.65
C THR A 597 -16.39 24.64 -55.86
N THR A 598 -16.77 24.24 -57.08
CA THR A 598 -16.93 22.80 -57.41
C THR A 598 -15.61 22.06 -57.23
N GLU A 599 -14.49 22.66 -57.64
CA GLU A 599 -13.15 22.12 -57.51
C GLU A 599 -12.73 21.98 -56.04
N ALA A 600 -13.03 22.97 -55.20
CA ALA A 600 -12.74 22.93 -53.78
C ALA A 600 -13.56 21.86 -53.03
N MET A 601 -14.83 21.65 -53.41
CA MET A 601 -15.65 20.58 -52.85
C MET A 601 -15.18 19.19 -53.29
N GLN A 602 -14.69 19.04 -54.53
CA GLN A 602 -14.03 17.81 -54.98
C GLN A 602 -12.73 17.56 -54.21
N ALA A 603 -11.92 18.61 -54.00
CA ALA A 603 -10.70 18.54 -53.19
C ALA A 603 -11.00 18.15 -51.74
N LEU A 604 -12.06 18.68 -51.12
CA LEU A 604 -12.49 18.32 -49.76
C LEU A 604 -12.87 16.83 -49.65
N ARG A 605 -13.62 16.31 -50.62
CA ARG A 605 -13.99 14.89 -50.66
C ARG A 605 -12.75 14.01 -50.84
N ALA A 606 -11.91 14.32 -51.81
CA ALA A 606 -10.69 13.57 -52.08
C ALA A 606 -9.72 13.61 -50.88
N TRP A 607 -9.58 14.77 -50.23
CA TRP A 607 -8.79 14.93 -49.00
C TRP A 607 -9.33 14.06 -47.85
N THR A 608 -10.65 14.04 -47.65
CA THR A 608 -11.29 13.22 -46.61
C THR A 608 -11.01 11.73 -46.83
N GLU A 609 -11.23 11.25 -48.06
CA GLU A 609 -11.00 9.85 -48.44
C GLU A 609 -9.51 9.47 -48.31
N LYS A 610 -8.60 10.31 -48.83
CA LYS A 610 -7.15 10.10 -48.78
C LYS A 610 -6.63 10.11 -47.35
N CYS A 611 -7.03 11.08 -46.52
CA CYS A 611 -6.62 11.17 -45.12
C CYS A 611 -7.13 9.98 -44.30
N SER A 612 -8.39 9.58 -44.49
CA SER A 612 -8.98 8.44 -43.79
C SER A 612 -8.23 7.13 -44.09
N ALA A 613 -7.98 6.84 -45.37
CA ALA A 613 -7.22 5.65 -45.77
C ALA A 613 -5.79 5.67 -45.23
N THR A 614 -5.07 6.80 -45.39
CA THR A 614 -3.68 6.94 -44.94
C THR A 614 -3.57 6.80 -43.41
N ALA A 615 -4.48 7.41 -42.66
CA ALA A 615 -4.53 7.33 -41.21
C ALA A 615 -4.80 5.89 -40.73
N LEU A 616 -5.74 5.19 -41.38
CA LEU A 616 -6.04 3.79 -41.09
C LEU A 616 -4.81 2.89 -41.31
N ASP A 617 -4.15 3.02 -42.47
CA ASP A 617 -2.98 2.22 -42.81
C ASP A 617 -1.85 2.46 -41.80
N LEU A 618 -1.55 3.73 -41.49
CA LEU A 618 -0.53 4.10 -40.50
C LEU A 618 -0.88 3.60 -39.09
N PHE A 619 -2.16 3.66 -38.70
CA PHE A 619 -2.60 3.15 -37.40
C PHE A 619 -2.40 1.64 -37.29
N GLN A 620 -2.77 0.89 -38.33
CA GLN A 620 -2.57 -0.57 -38.37
C GLN A 620 -1.08 -0.93 -38.35
N MET A 621 -0.26 -0.26 -39.16
CA MET A 621 1.19 -0.45 -39.17
C MET A 621 1.81 -0.16 -37.79
N ASN A 622 1.42 0.97 -37.16
CA ASN A 622 1.91 1.34 -35.83
C ASN A 622 1.47 0.33 -34.76
N ARG A 623 0.24 -0.17 -34.83
CA ARG A 623 -0.26 -1.20 -33.91
C ARG A 623 0.53 -2.51 -34.03
N GLU A 624 0.75 -3.02 -35.24
CA GLU A 624 1.55 -4.24 -35.44
C GLU A 624 3.02 -4.04 -35.01
N ALA A 625 3.61 -2.88 -35.30
CA ALA A 625 4.94 -2.55 -34.82
C ALA A 625 5.01 -2.49 -33.28
N TYR A 626 3.98 -1.96 -32.63
CA TYR A 626 3.90 -1.93 -31.18
C TYR A 626 3.71 -3.32 -30.57
N TYR A 627 2.91 -4.20 -31.18
CA TYR A 627 2.81 -5.60 -30.76
C TYR A 627 4.15 -6.33 -30.81
N ALA A 628 4.98 -6.05 -31.81
CA ALA A 628 6.28 -6.69 -31.95
C ALA A 628 7.29 -6.25 -30.87
N SER A 629 7.18 -5.02 -30.35
CA SER A 629 8.10 -4.47 -29.36
C SER A 629 7.41 -3.42 -28.48
N PRO A 630 6.54 -3.84 -27.53
CA PRO A 630 5.85 -2.91 -26.64
C PRO A 630 6.83 -2.27 -25.67
N ASP A 631 6.79 -0.94 -25.57
CA ASP A 631 7.62 -0.18 -24.65
C ASP A 631 7.01 1.21 -24.42
N ALA A 632 6.53 1.42 -23.19
CA ALA A 632 5.98 2.68 -22.70
C ALA A 632 6.99 3.52 -21.91
N THR A 633 8.17 2.97 -21.59
CA THR A 633 9.17 3.61 -20.71
C THR A 633 9.64 5.00 -21.15
N PRO A 634 9.68 5.36 -22.46
CA PRO A 634 10.08 6.71 -22.87
C PRO A 634 9.08 7.82 -22.51
N TYR A 635 7.84 7.47 -22.16
CA TYR A 635 6.76 8.44 -21.94
C TYR A 635 6.37 8.60 -20.47
N ILE A 636 6.78 7.66 -19.61
CA ILE A 636 6.27 7.51 -18.25
C ILE A 636 7.29 7.90 -17.19
N GLY A 637 6.80 8.19 -15.99
CA GLY A 637 7.57 8.65 -14.85
C GLY A 637 8.47 7.57 -14.27
N SER A 638 9.36 8.00 -13.37
CA SER A 638 10.41 7.15 -12.80
C SER A 638 9.88 5.88 -12.11
N ALA A 639 8.89 6.01 -11.22
CA ALA A 639 8.33 4.87 -10.50
C ALA A 639 7.55 3.93 -11.43
N SER A 640 6.78 4.52 -12.34
CA SER A 640 6.00 3.79 -13.35
C SER A 640 6.90 2.99 -14.29
N SER A 641 8.04 3.56 -14.70
CA SER A 641 9.05 2.86 -15.49
C SER A 641 9.62 1.63 -14.76
N ARG A 642 9.92 1.76 -13.46
CA ARG A 642 10.37 0.62 -12.64
C ARG A 642 9.31 -0.48 -12.57
N MET A 643 8.07 -0.13 -12.25
CA MET A 643 6.98 -1.11 -12.15
C MET A 643 6.64 -1.75 -13.51
N TYR A 644 6.61 -0.95 -14.58
CA TYR A 644 6.37 -1.42 -15.94
C TYR A 644 7.43 -2.44 -16.37
N ASN A 645 8.72 -2.14 -16.16
CA ASN A 645 9.81 -3.05 -16.47
C ASN A 645 9.73 -4.34 -15.65
N PHE A 646 9.41 -4.24 -14.36
CA PHE A 646 9.22 -5.41 -13.51
C PHE A 646 8.10 -6.32 -14.04
N VAL A 647 6.94 -5.75 -14.37
CA VAL A 647 5.77 -6.50 -14.85
C VAL A 647 6.00 -7.10 -16.24
N ARG A 648 6.54 -6.30 -17.18
CA ARG A 648 6.69 -6.69 -18.59
C ARG A 648 7.88 -7.60 -18.82
N HIS A 649 9.01 -7.33 -18.18
CA HIS A 649 10.28 -8.01 -18.48
C HIS A 649 10.67 -9.04 -17.42
N GLU A 650 10.55 -8.73 -16.11
CA GLU A 650 10.94 -9.68 -15.07
C GLU A 650 9.86 -10.76 -14.83
N LEU A 651 8.58 -10.36 -14.75
CA LEU A 651 7.48 -11.31 -14.59
C LEU A 651 6.96 -11.89 -15.91
N GLY A 652 7.29 -11.26 -17.04
CA GLY A 652 6.85 -11.69 -18.36
C GLY A 652 5.32 -11.61 -18.53
N VAL A 653 4.70 -10.52 -18.08
CA VAL A 653 3.29 -10.20 -18.38
C VAL A 653 3.24 -9.35 -19.65
N PRO A 654 2.76 -9.88 -20.78
CA PRO A 654 2.84 -9.21 -22.08
C PRO A 654 1.84 -8.05 -22.23
N PHE A 655 1.97 -7.31 -23.33
CA PHE A 655 0.92 -6.40 -23.80
C PHE A 655 -0.30 -7.23 -24.25
N MET A 656 -1.43 -7.08 -23.55
CA MET A 656 -2.53 -8.04 -23.61
C MET A 656 -3.35 -7.92 -24.90
N SER A 657 -3.69 -9.08 -25.47
CA SER A 657 -4.53 -9.23 -26.66
C SER A 657 -5.27 -10.58 -26.66
N ASN A 658 -6.38 -10.68 -27.38
CA ASN A 658 -7.12 -11.90 -27.72
C ASN A 658 -6.22 -12.98 -28.32
N LYS A 659 -5.16 -12.62 -29.06
CA LYS A 659 -4.20 -13.57 -29.62
C LYS A 659 -3.43 -14.32 -28.51
N LEU A 660 -3.16 -13.66 -27.39
CA LEU A 660 -2.41 -14.22 -26.25
C LEU A 660 -3.29 -15.02 -25.30
N ILE A 661 -4.54 -14.59 -25.09
CA ILE A 661 -5.51 -15.29 -24.23
C ILE A 661 -6.51 -16.14 -25.04
N SER A 662 -6.03 -16.74 -26.13
CA SER A 662 -6.86 -17.49 -27.07
C SER A 662 -7.48 -18.75 -26.45
N THR A 663 -8.72 -19.02 -26.82
CA THR A 663 -9.40 -20.30 -26.53
C THR A 663 -9.09 -21.33 -27.62
N PRO A 664 -9.21 -22.64 -27.33
CA PRO A 664 -9.06 -23.69 -28.33
C PRO A 664 -10.00 -23.49 -29.52
N ARG A 665 -9.53 -23.80 -30.73
CA ARG A 665 -10.31 -23.80 -31.97
C ARG A 665 -10.20 -25.15 -32.64
N GLU A 666 -11.23 -25.56 -33.38
CA GLU A 666 -11.17 -26.76 -34.22
C GLU A 666 -10.86 -26.33 -35.65
N GLU A 667 -9.71 -26.76 -36.17
CA GLU A 667 -9.29 -26.49 -37.54
C GLU A 667 -8.95 -27.82 -38.23
N GLY A 668 -9.68 -28.18 -39.28
CA GLY A 668 -9.44 -29.42 -40.02
C GLY A 668 -9.71 -30.72 -39.25
N GLY A 669 -10.49 -30.67 -38.16
CA GLY A 669 -10.77 -31.82 -37.29
C GLY A 669 -9.75 -32.03 -36.15
N GLU A 670 -8.79 -31.11 -35.99
CA GLU A 670 -7.86 -31.08 -34.86
C GLU A 670 -8.08 -29.83 -34.01
N PHE A 671 -7.94 -29.96 -32.68
CA PHE A 671 -7.95 -28.82 -31.78
C PHE A 671 -6.60 -28.09 -31.83
N THR A 672 -6.62 -26.84 -32.29
CA THR A 672 -5.49 -25.91 -32.23
C THR A 672 -5.69 -24.92 -31.08
N TRP A 673 -4.60 -24.48 -30.44
CA TRP A 673 -4.65 -23.64 -29.23
C TRP A 673 -4.26 -22.17 -29.49
N GLY A 674 -4.23 -21.76 -30.76
CA GLY A 674 -3.73 -20.46 -31.22
C GLY A 674 -2.50 -20.60 -32.12
N GLU A 675 -1.92 -19.47 -32.56
CA GLU A 675 -0.68 -19.48 -33.35
C GLU A 675 0.51 -20.04 -32.54
N PRO A 676 1.49 -20.71 -33.17
CA PRO A 676 2.57 -21.44 -32.50
C PRO A 676 3.67 -20.53 -31.89
N SER A 677 3.28 -19.47 -31.17
CA SER A 677 4.18 -18.73 -30.28
C SER A 677 4.25 -19.41 -28.90
N HIS A 678 5.39 -19.29 -28.22
CA HIS A 678 5.73 -20.06 -27.01
C HIS A 678 4.76 -19.82 -25.83
N ASP A 679 4.07 -18.67 -25.80
CA ASP A 679 3.06 -18.31 -24.77
C ASP A 679 1.62 -18.69 -25.19
N ALA A 680 1.29 -18.62 -26.49
CA ALA A 680 -0.03 -19.02 -27.00
C ALA A 680 -0.25 -20.55 -26.90
N GLN A 681 0.82 -21.35 -26.96
CA GLN A 681 0.73 -22.82 -26.85
C GLN A 681 0.23 -23.33 -25.49
N ARG A 682 0.19 -22.50 -24.43
CA ARG A 682 -0.36 -22.88 -23.12
C ARG A 682 -1.78 -22.34 -22.83
N GLY A 683 -2.31 -21.44 -23.67
CA GLY A 683 -3.61 -20.80 -23.44
C GLY A 683 -3.61 -19.93 -22.17
N ALA A 684 -2.88 -18.82 -22.18
CA ALA A 684 -2.83 -17.91 -21.04
C ALA A 684 -4.23 -17.37 -20.69
N THR A 685 -4.47 -17.11 -19.40
CA THR A 685 -5.71 -16.46 -18.94
C THR A 685 -5.37 -15.10 -18.34
N MET A 686 -6.35 -14.18 -18.35
CA MET A 686 -6.23 -12.91 -17.61
C MET A 686 -5.89 -13.16 -16.15
N GLY A 687 -6.55 -14.15 -15.52
CA GLY A 687 -6.27 -14.57 -14.15
C GLY A 687 -4.83 -15.02 -13.98
N GLY A 688 -4.30 -15.88 -14.86
CA GLY A 688 -2.91 -16.34 -14.81
C GLY A 688 -1.88 -15.21 -14.92
N MET A 689 -2.15 -14.19 -15.73
CA MET A 689 -1.27 -13.01 -15.86
C MET A 689 -1.30 -12.14 -14.60
N ILE A 690 -2.49 -11.92 -14.02
CA ILE A 690 -2.64 -11.22 -12.74
C ILE A 690 -1.98 -12.02 -11.61
N SER A 691 -2.09 -13.35 -11.62
CA SER A 691 -1.49 -14.23 -10.63
C SER A 691 0.03 -14.12 -10.59
N LYS A 692 0.72 -13.91 -11.72
CA LYS A 692 2.18 -13.68 -11.72
C LYS A 692 2.56 -12.47 -10.85
N VAL A 693 1.81 -11.37 -10.98
CA VAL A 693 2.02 -10.18 -10.15
C VAL A 693 1.66 -10.46 -8.69
N TYR A 694 0.51 -11.09 -8.43
CA TYR A 694 0.09 -11.47 -7.08
C TYR A 694 1.13 -12.33 -6.35
N GLU A 695 1.68 -13.37 -6.99
CA GLU A 695 2.72 -14.23 -6.41
C GLU A 695 4.00 -13.45 -6.07
N SER A 696 4.38 -12.47 -6.91
CA SER A 696 5.53 -11.60 -6.61
C SER A 696 5.31 -10.71 -5.36
N MET A 697 4.05 -10.41 -5.02
CA MET A 697 3.71 -9.76 -3.74
C MET A 697 3.82 -10.73 -2.58
N ARG A 698 3.36 -11.98 -2.73
CA ARG A 698 3.44 -13.03 -1.70
C ARG A 698 4.86 -13.45 -1.36
N THR A 699 5.82 -13.28 -2.26
CA THR A 699 7.25 -13.53 -2.01
C THR A 699 8.00 -12.31 -1.47
N GLY A 700 7.41 -11.11 -1.59
CA GLY A 700 8.03 -9.83 -1.25
C GLY A 700 8.87 -9.20 -2.37
N GLN A 701 9.00 -9.86 -3.52
CA GLN A 701 9.78 -9.36 -4.67
C GLN A 701 9.23 -8.03 -5.19
N LEU A 702 7.90 -7.89 -5.31
CA LEU A 702 7.29 -6.64 -5.76
C LEU A 702 7.54 -5.50 -4.77
N TYR A 703 7.41 -5.76 -3.47
CA TYR A 703 7.61 -4.73 -2.46
C TYR A 703 9.06 -4.25 -2.36
N HIS A 704 10.03 -5.06 -2.76
CA HIS A 704 11.41 -4.58 -2.93
C HIS A 704 11.49 -3.48 -4.00
N HIS A 705 10.86 -3.68 -5.16
CA HIS A 705 10.80 -2.65 -6.20
C HIS A 705 10.00 -1.41 -5.75
N VAL A 706 8.95 -1.59 -4.96
CA VAL A 706 8.21 -0.48 -4.33
C VAL A 706 9.11 0.33 -3.40
N ALA A 707 9.87 -0.33 -2.52
CA ALA A 707 10.81 0.32 -1.61
C ALA A 707 11.88 1.12 -2.37
N LEU A 708 12.40 0.60 -3.48
CA LEU A 708 13.35 1.32 -4.34
C LEU A 708 12.72 2.60 -4.94
N SER A 709 11.48 2.53 -5.43
CA SER A 709 10.78 3.73 -5.93
C SER A 709 10.58 4.78 -4.85
N VAL A 710 10.19 4.38 -3.63
CA VAL A 710 10.04 5.30 -2.50
C VAL A 710 11.39 5.91 -2.11
N ALA A 711 12.45 5.12 -2.09
CA ALA A 711 13.81 5.57 -1.77
C ALA A 711 14.30 6.64 -2.76
N ASP A 712 14.09 6.41 -4.07
CA ASP A 712 14.47 7.37 -5.11
C ASP A 712 13.86 8.76 -4.79
N VAL A 713 12.54 8.84 -4.57
CA VAL A 713 11.86 10.12 -4.27
C VAL A 713 12.31 10.72 -2.93
N HIS A 714 12.51 9.88 -1.91
CA HIS A 714 12.92 10.32 -0.59
C HIS A 714 14.31 10.98 -0.62
N GLU A 715 15.28 10.40 -1.34
CA GLU A 715 16.61 10.96 -1.52
C GLU A 715 16.56 12.32 -2.23
N TYR A 716 15.83 12.42 -3.35
CA TYR A 716 15.65 13.69 -4.07
C TYR A 716 15.03 14.78 -3.21
N SER A 717 13.96 14.46 -2.46
CA SER A 717 13.33 15.43 -1.55
C SER A 717 14.26 15.86 -0.44
N SER A 718 14.98 14.92 0.18
CA SER A 718 15.91 15.23 1.27
C SER A 718 17.06 16.14 0.79
N ALA A 719 17.54 15.95 -0.43
CA ALA A 719 18.56 16.78 -1.05
C ALA A 719 18.00 18.18 -1.38
N ALA A 720 16.78 18.26 -1.92
CA ALA A 720 16.11 19.52 -2.24
C ALA A 720 15.81 20.34 -0.96
N GLU A 721 15.29 19.70 0.09
CA GLU A 721 15.03 20.32 1.39
C GLU A 721 16.33 20.81 2.04
N LYS A 722 17.42 20.03 2.01
CA LYS A 722 18.74 20.46 2.48
C LYS A 722 19.27 21.65 1.69
N ALA A 723 19.09 21.67 0.36
CA ALA A 723 19.49 22.80 -0.48
C ALA A 723 18.66 24.06 -0.21
N LEU A 724 17.35 23.91 0.01
CA LEU A 724 16.44 25.00 0.40
C LEU A 724 16.76 25.55 1.80
N ALA A 725 17.06 24.67 2.76
CA ALA A 725 17.48 25.06 4.11
C ALA A 725 18.82 25.82 4.08
N ALA A 726 19.80 25.35 3.31
CA ALA A 726 21.06 26.07 3.11
C ALA A 726 20.87 27.46 2.47
N ASN A 727 19.94 27.58 1.51
CA ASN A 727 19.56 28.86 0.90
C ASN A 727 18.81 29.80 1.87
N ARG A 728 17.99 29.25 2.77
CA ARG A 728 17.32 30.02 3.83
C ARG A 728 18.35 30.52 4.86
N ASP A 729 19.34 29.72 5.21
CA ASP A 729 20.43 30.15 6.10
C ASP A 729 21.31 31.23 5.44
N GLU A 730 21.63 31.12 4.14
CA GLU A 730 22.35 32.18 3.41
C GLU A 730 21.55 33.48 3.33
N LYS A 731 20.23 33.42 3.06
CA LYS A 731 19.36 34.61 3.08
C LYS A 731 19.21 35.21 4.47
N THR A 732 19.25 34.39 5.52
CA THR A 732 19.19 34.85 6.91
C THR A 732 20.51 35.50 7.33
N GLN A 733 21.66 34.94 6.90
CA GLN A 733 22.98 35.56 7.08
C GLN A 733 23.12 36.86 6.27
N PHE A 734 22.57 36.91 5.06
CA PHE A 734 22.53 38.12 4.23
C PHE A 734 21.65 39.21 4.85
N SER A 735 20.47 38.85 5.37
CA SER A 735 19.57 39.76 6.10
C SER A 735 20.20 40.25 7.41
N TYR A 736 20.87 39.38 8.15
CA TYR A 736 21.62 39.74 9.36
C TYR A 736 22.81 40.68 9.03
N ALA A 737 23.55 40.40 7.96
CA ALA A 737 24.64 41.26 7.48
C ALA A 737 24.13 42.64 7.03
N MET A 738 22.99 42.70 6.33
CA MET A 738 22.33 43.95 5.92
C MET A 738 21.80 44.74 7.11
N THR A 739 21.25 44.06 8.12
CA THR A 739 20.77 44.69 9.36
C THR A 739 21.94 45.27 10.15
N LYS A 740 23.04 44.52 10.28
CA LYS A 740 24.26 44.97 10.93
C LYS A 740 24.96 46.10 10.16
N ALA A 741 24.90 46.08 8.83
CA ALA A 741 25.38 47.19 7.99
C ALA A 741 24.53 48.46 8.17
N ARG A 742 23.20 48.34 8.34
CA ARG A 742 22.30 49.46 8.67
C ARG A 742 22.56 50.04 10.07
N GLU A 743 22.86 49.20 11.04
CA GLU A 743 23.26 49.63 12.39
C GLU A 743 24.61 50.37 12.39
N LEU A 744 25.58 49.88 11.61
CA LEU A 744 26.90 50.51 11.45
C LEU A 744 26.87 51.81 10.63
N THR A 745 25.88 51.98 9.75
CA THR A 745 25.71 53.19 8.91
C THR A 745 24.79 54.26 9.51
N GLY A 746 24.23 54.02 10.71
CA GLY A 746 23.55 55.05 11.49
C GLY A 746 22.27 55.63 10.87
N TRP A 747 21.60 54.88 9.99
CA TRP A 747 20.33 55.30 9.38
C TRP A 747 19.17 55.10 10.34
N GLY A 748 19.03 56.02 11.29
CA GLY A 748 17.92 55.99 12.23
C GLY A 748 18.04 56.87 13.45
N ARG A 749 18.56 58.10 13.35
CA ARG A 749 18.27 59.16 14.35
C ARG A 749 18.19 60.53 13.71
N GLY A 750 17.06 61.19 13.94
CA GLY A 750 16.78 62.55 13.51
C GLY A 750 17.71 63.59 14.15
N SER A 751 18.01 64.61 13.33
CA SER A 751 18.28 66.01 13.65
C SER A 751 19.25 66.35 14.80
N LYS A 752 20.51 66.66 14.44
CA LYS A 752 21.21 67.87 14.94
C LYS A 752 22.11 68.46 13.85
N SER A 753 22.11 69.79 13.78
CA SER A 753 22.77 70.68 12.82
C SER A 753 24.31 70.68 12.91
N PRO A 754 25.00 71.10 11.84
CA PRO A 754 26.41 70.80 11.63
C PRO A 754 27.34 71.84 12.26
N GLY A 755 28.37 71.37 12.95
CA GLY A 755 29.46 72.18 13.45
C GLY A 755 30.68 71.32 13.72
N SER A 756 31.67 71.45 12.83
CA SER A 756 33.00 70.83 12.86
C SER A 756 33.09 69.35 12.51
N MET A 757 33.52 69.04 11.29
CA MET A 757 34.73 68.25 11.04
C MET A 757 35.06 68.17 9.54
N SER A 758 36.29 67.73 9.27
CA SER A 758 37.15 68.07 8.14
C SER A 758 37.42 66.90 7.18
N GLY A 759 37.71 67.24 5.92
CA GLY A 759 38.87 66.71 5.19
C GLY A 759 38.78 65.38 4.43
N SER A 760 38.00 64.39 4.86
CA SER A 760 38.02 63.05 4.21
C SER A 760 36.69 62.56 3.63
N GLU A 761 35.60 63.33 3.72
CA GLU A 761 34.25 62.91 3.30
C GLU A 761 33.84 63.38 1.88
N LYS A 762 34.80 63.54 0.96
CA LYS A 762 34.51 63.97 -0.42
C LYS A 762 34.71 62.93 -1.51
N ASN A 763 35.20 61.73 -1.21
CA ASN A 763 35.49 60.72 -2.26
C ASN A 763 34.49 59.54 -2.35
N ASP A 764 33.67 59.28 -1.33
CA ASP A 764 32.77 58.10 -1.35
C ASP A 764 31.34 58.41 -1.85
N ALA A 765 31.00 59.69 -2.04
CA ALA A 765 29.67 60.10 -2.52
C ALA A 765 29.45 59.91 -4.04
N ALA A 766 30.49 59.56 -4.80
CA ALA A 766 30.41 59.43 -6.26
C ALA A 766 30.13 58.00 -6.76
N GLN A 767 30.16 56.97 -5.89
CA GLN A 767 29.99 55.57 -6.31
C GLN A 767 28.64 54.93 -5.96
N ALA A 768 27.75 55.65 -5.26
CA ALA A 768 26.46 55.11 -4.79
C ALA A 768 25.24 55.50 -5.67
N GLN A 769 25.45 56.08 -6.86
CA GLN A 769 24.37 56.63 -7.69
C GLN A 769 23.90 55.76 -8.86
N ASN A 770 24.29 54.47 -8.93
CA ASN A 770 23.98 53.62 -10.10
C ASN A 770 23.21 52.32 -9.85
N LEU A 771 22.61 52.11 -8.68
CA LEU A 771 21.78 50.91 -8.45
C LEU A 771 20.52 51.25 -7.64
N SER A 772 19.51 51.84 -8.31
CA SER A 772 18.15 51.91 -7.77
C SER A 772 17.08 51.87 -8.87
N SER A 773 16.58 50.67 -9.15
CA SER A 773 15.27 50.37 -9.75
C SER A 773 15.17 48.83 -9.79
N SER A 774 14.21 48.11 -9.22
CA SER A 774 12.95 48.40 -8.56
C SER A 774 12.49 47.09 -7.92
N ALA A 775 12.19 47.08 -6.63
CA ALA A 775 11.41 46.00 -6.00
C ALA A 775 10.68 46.61 -4.79
N THR A 776 9.39 46.86 -4.96
CA THR A 776 8.49 47.31 -3.89
C THR A 776 7.85 46.07 -3.28
N VAL A 777 8.10 45.83 -1.99
CA VAL A 777 7.33 44.88 -1.19
C VAL A 777 6.06 45.61 -0.77
N VAL A 778 4.90 45.04 -1.11
CA VAL A 778 3.59 45.50 -0.65
C VAL A 778 3.19 44.60 0.50
N ASP A 779 2.99 45.18 1.67
CA ASP A 779 2.32 44.59 2.82
C ASP A 779 1.31 45.64 3.26
N GLU A 780 0.01 45.33 3.26
CA GLU A 780 -0.98 45.87 4.18
C GLU A 780 -2.40 45.32 3.91
N ALA A 781 -3.16 45.22 5.00
CA ALA A 781 -4.52 44.69 5.10
C ALA A 781 -5.54 45.46 4.24
N LEU A 782 -6.59 44.75 3.79
CA LEU A 782 -7.68 45.25 2.95
C LEU A 782 -8.34 46.52 3.53
N ASP A 783 -8.17 47.64 2.83
CA ASP A 783 -8.90 48.89 3.08
C ASP A 783 -10.26 48.85 2.35
N LEU A 784 -11.33 48.54 3.10
CA LEU A 784 -12.69 48.38 2.59
C LEU A 784 -13.26 49.66 1.95
N SER A 785 -12.63 50.82 2.20
CA SER A 785 -13.05 52.10 1.63
C SER A 785 -12.76 52.23 0.12
N GLU A 786 -11.74 51.54 -0.41
CA GLU A 786 -11.44 51.52 -1.85
C GLU A 786 -12.46 50.67 -2.64
N ILE A 787 -13.05 49.66 -2.01
CA ILE A 787 -14.07 48.80 -2.64
C ILE A 787 -15.41 49.54 -2.76
N GLU A 788 -15.80 50.32 -1.74
CA GLU A 788 -17.00 51.16 -1.82
C GLU A 788 -16.89 52.23 -2.93
N ALA A 789 -15.69 52.81 -3.08
CA ALA A 789 -15.42 53.82 -4.10
C ALA A 789 -15.43 53.25 -5.53
N SER A 790 -14.99 52.00 -5.72
CA SER A 790 -14.91 51.36 -7.04
C SER A 790 -16.20 50.68 -7.49
N THR A 791 -17.03 50.20 -6.55
CA THR A 791 -18.27 49.47 -6.85
C THR A 791 -19.53 50.33 -6.73
N GLY A 792 -19.46 51.47 -6.03
CA GLY A 792 -20.62 52.31 -5.72
C GLY A 792 -21.61 51.64 -4.75
N GLN A 793 -21.23 50.49 -4.17
CA GLN A 793 -22.03 49.74 -3.22
C GLN A 793 -21.53 50.04 -1.80
N LYS A 794 -22.47 50.34 -0.90
CA LYS A 794 -22.17 50.61 0.50
C LYS A 794 -22.00 49.28 1.24
N ILE A 795 -20.83 49.06 1.85
CA ILE A 795 -20.50 47.87 2.61
C ILE A 795 -20.86 48.14 4.08
N ILE A 796 -21.73 47.31 4.65
CA ILE A 796 -22.14 47.39 6.06
C ILE A 796 -21.55 46.19 6.79
N THR A 797 -20.70 46.43 7.77
CA THR A 797 -20.14 45.40 8.67
C THR A 797 -20.94 45.36 9.97
N GLU A 798 -21.70 44.29 10.21
CA GLU A 798 -22.29 43.96 11.52
C GLU A 798 -21.91 42.53 11.91
N ASP A 799 -21.80 42.26 13.21
CA ASP A 799 -21.63 40.91 13.75
C ASP A 799 -22.89 40.08 13.51
N VAL A 800 -22.79 39.00 12.72
CA VAL A 800 -23.93 38.17 12.33
C VAL A 800 -24.09 36.97 13.27
N ASP A 801 -25.26 36.87 13.91
CA ASP A 801 -25.71 35.68 14.64
C ASP A 801 -26.15 34.57 13.66
N MET A 802 -25.45 33.43 13.70
CA MET A 802 -25.60 32.30 12.78
C MET A 802 -26.72 31.34 13.18
N SER A 803 -27.94 31.84 13.37
CA SER A 803 -29.14 31.00 13.57
C SER A 803 -30.03 30.96 12.30
N PRO A 804 -30.89 29.93 12.13
CA PRO A 804 -31.44 29.53 10.82
C PRO A 804 -32.43 30.50 10.11
N ASP A 805 -32.82 31.63 10.71
CA ASP A 805 -33.89 32.51 10.19
C ASP A 805 -33.36 33.82 9.56
N MET A 806 -32.41 33.71 8.61
CA MET A 806 -31.83 34.87 7.89
C MET A 806 -32.80 35.59 6.94
N ALA A 807 -33.78 34.87 6.36
CA ALA A 807 -34.63 35.42 5.30
C ALA A 807 -35.57 36.55 5.77
N TRP A 808 -35.98 36.54 7.04
CA TRP A 808 -36.91 37.53 7.59
C TRP A 808 -36.25 38.89 7.90
N LYS A 809 -34.97 38.88 8.28
CA LYS A 809 -34.23 40.09 8.71
C LYS A 809 -33.84 40.99 7.53
N ALA A 810 -33.50 40.41 6.38
CA ALA A 810 -33.21 41.18 5.15
C ALA A 810 -34.44 41.95 4.64
N GLN A 811 -35.64 41.41 4.86
CA GLN A 811 -36.90 42.03 4.47
C GLN A 811 -37.30 43.18 5.41
N SER A 812 -37.04 43.05 6.73
CA SER A 812 -37.34 44.10 7.72
C SER A 812 -36.39 45.29 7.66
N MET A 813 -35.18 45.12 7.08
CA MET A 813 -34.23 46.20 6.79
C MET A 813 -34.50 46.92 5.46
N GLY A 814 -35.56 46.54 4.72
CA GLY A 814 -35.98 47.22 3.49
C GLY A 814 -35.10 46.95 2.26
N LEU A 815 -34.32 45.88 2.28
CA LEU A 815 -33.27 45.60 1.28
C LEU A 815 -33.64 44.51 0.25
N GLY A 816 -34.91 44.13 0.10
CA GLY A 816 -35.32 43.06 -0.81
C GLY A 816 -36.52 43.37 -1.69
N ASN A 817 -36.37 43.21 -3.00
CA ASN A 817 -37.45 42.76 -3.89
C ASN A 817 -37.16 41.33 -4.38
N GLU A 818 -38.13 40.70 -5.06
CA GLU A 818 -38.20 39.26 -5.40
C GLU A 818 -36.99 38.69 -6.18
N ASN A 819 -36.03 39.52 -6.59
CA ASN A 819 -34.84 39.12 -7.35
C ASN A 819 -33.50 39.27 -6.59
N SER A 820 -33.52 39.47 -5.28
CA SER A 820 -32.28 39.70 -4.51
C SER A 820 -31.60 38.38 -4.15
N GLN A 821 -30.42 38.10 -4.71
CA GLN A 821 -29.57 36.97 -4.32
C GLN A 821 -28.60 37.39 -3.20
N ILE A 822 -28.67 36.73 -2.05
CA ILE A 822 -27.76 36.93 -0.91
C ILE A 822 -26.65 35.90 -1.02
N TYR A 823 -25.42 36.34 -1.24
CA TYR A 823 -24.23 35.49 -1.18
C TYR A 823 -23.59 35.58 0.20
N SER A 824 -23.42 34.43 0.86
CA SER A 824 -22.59 34.32 2.05
C SER A 824 -21.13 34.16 1.61
N ILE A 825 -20.24 35.02 2.09
CA ILE A 825 -18.80 34.83 2.00
C ILE A 825 -18.35 34.51 3.44
N VAL A 826 -17.81 33.30 3.64
CA VAL A 826 -17.17 32.88 4.90
C VAL A 826 -15.68 33.10 4.80
#